data_AF-A0A7C8YQV0-F1
#
_entry.id   AF-A0A7C8YQV0-F1
#
_cell.length_a   1.000
_cell.length_b   1.000
_cell.length_c   1.000
_cell.angle_alpha   90.00
_cell.angle_beta   90.00
_cell.angle_gamma   90.00
#
_symmetry.space_group_name_H-M   'P 1'
#
loop_
_entity.id
_entity.type
_entity.pdbx_description
1 polymer ?
#
loop_
_entity_poly.entity_id
_entity_poly.type
_entity_poly.pdbx_seq_one_letter_code
_entity_poly.pdbx_strand_id
1 'polypeptide(L)'
;MMSQEERHMMIIYDDPSDQRSLSMDDTSSADDSPNESRLSLEQTNDLVPYIGQRFPTHDAAYEFYSGFAKRCGFSIRRHRTEGKDGVGKGLTRRYFVCHRAGNTPVKVANENKPQRNRKSSRCGCQAYMRISKTTELGLSEWRVTGFVKHHNHELLEPNQVRFLPAYRTISDRDKTRIFMYAKTGISVQQMMRLLELEKCVEPGYLPFTEKDVRNLIQSFRKVDPEEDSKDLLRMCRSIKEKDHNFRFEYTLDSNNKLENIAWSYASSVQAYEVFGDAVIFDTTHRLTAFDMPVGIWVGINNYGMPCFFGCVLLQEENLRSFSWAVKAFLRFMNGRAPQTILTDQNMCLKEAVTMEMPTTKHALCMWLIVAKFPSWFNAVLGERYNEWKAEFYRLYNMESINEFELGWRDMVNSFGLHNNRHIGNLFALRSLWALPYLRSHFLASLTTTGQSKSINAFIQRFLSAQTRLAQFIEQAAVAVDFKDQAGEQQTMQQNLQNICLKTGAPMETHAASVLTPFAFSKLQEQLVFAAHYASFQMEDGFLIRHHTKLDSGRKVYWNSQQGIISCSCHQFEFSGILCRHALRVLSAGNCFQIPERYLPLRWRRVSSSATKLQSNPDHHAEKIQQFQSLVSILVTEATKSKECLDLATEQVSLLLSRMREQTIASLQVRDVGMPRNLS
;
A
#
# COMPACT_ATOMS: atom_id res chain seq x y z
N MET A 1 13.20 -38.16 4.43
CA MET A 1 12.43 -37.69 5.61
C MET A 1 12.91 -36.29 5.96
N MET A 2 12.11 -35.27 5.64
CA MET A 2 12.46 -33.85 5.77
C MET A 2 12.43 -33.40 7.24
N SER A 3 13.38 -32.53 7.61
CA SER A 3 13.56 -32.05 8.99
C SER A 3 12.53 -30.97 9.36
N GLN A 4 12.23 -30.81 10.66
CA GLN A 4 11.27 -29.81 11.17
C GLN A 4 11.60 -28.35 10.77
N GLU A 5 12.87 -28.04 10.45
CA GLU A 5 13.29 -26.73 9.92
C GLU A 5 12.72 -26.43 8.52
N GLU A 6 12.52 -27.44 7.67
CA GLU A 6 11.90 -27.29 6.35
C GLU A 6 10.38 -27.14 6.44
N ARG A 7 9.76 -27.71 7.49
CA ARG A 7 8.30 -27.60 7.72
C ARG A 7 7.87 -26.22 8.24
N HIS A 8 8.73 -25.50 8.95
CA HIS A 8 8.38 -24.20 9.54
C HIS A 8 8.46 -23.02 8.57
N MET A 9 9.17 -23.16 7.44
CA MET A 9 9.21 -22.15 6.37
C MET A 9 8.17 -22.39 5.26
N MET A 10 7.47 -23.53 5.31
CA MET A 10 6.54 -23.99 4.27
C MET A 10 5.07 -23.66 4.58
N ILE A 11 4.80 -23.02 5.73
CA ILE A 11 3.45 -22.66 6.16
C ILE A 11 3.25 -21.15 5.96
N ILE A 12 2.21 -20.82 5.18
CA ILE A 12 1.63 -19.50 4.88
C ILE A 12 2.10 -18.82 3.57
N TYR A 13 1.53 -19.31 2.47
CA TYR A 13 0.92 -18.46 1.44
C TYR A 13 -0.53 -18.94 1.25
N ASP A 14 -1.38 -18.68 2.25
CA ASP A 14 -2.83 -18.78 2.03
C ASP A 14 -3.29 -17.49 1.33
N ASP A 15 -3.90 -17.68 0.18
CA ASP A 15 -4.58 -16.68 -0.63
C ASP A 15 -5.95 -16.36 0.01
N PRO A 16 -6.31 -15.09 0.30
CA PRO A 16 -7.61 -14.76 0.87
C PRO A 16 -8.80 -14.93 -0.10
N SER A 17 -8.62 -15.41 -1.33
CA SER A 17 -9.70 -15.42 -2.33
C SER A 17 -10.64 -16.64 -2.29
N ASP A 18 -10.31 -17.73 -1.60
CA ASP A 18 -10.99 -19.03 -1.80
C ASP A 18 -11.76 -19.59 -0.59
N GLN A 19 -12.40 -18.73 0.22
CA GLN A 19 -13.40 -19.21 1.19
C GLN A 19 -14.66 -18.32 1.22
N ARG A 20 -15.53 -18.50 0.23
CA ARG A 20 -16.98 -18.26 0.37
C ARG A 20 -17.77 -19.27 -0.47
N SER A 21 -17.74 -20.52 -0.05
CA SER A 21 -18.78 -21.50 -0.40
C SER A 21 -19.98 -21.29 0.52
N LEU A 22 -21.11 -20.99 -0.09
CA LEU A 22 -22.42 -20.75 0.51
C LEU A 22 -23.01 -22.07 1.04
N SER A 23 -23.41 -22.10 2.30
CA SER A 23 -24.43 -23.02 2.82
C SER A 23 -25.48 -22.18 3.56
N MET A 24 -26.63 -22.00 2.94
CA MET A 24 -27.83 -21.52 3.63
C MET A 24 -28.61 -22.74 4.08
N ASP A 25 -28.65 -22.97 5.39
CA ASP A 25 -29.65 -23.84 6.00
C ASP A 25 -30.90 -23.02 6.32
N ASP A 26 -32.04 -23.58 5.91
CA ASP A 26 -33.39 -23.14 6.22
C ASP A 26 -33.69 -23.37 7.71
N THR A 27 -34.08 -22.30 8.42
CA THR A 27 -34.97 -22.44 9.57
C THR A 27 -35.94 -21.27 9.62
N SER A 28 -37.20 -21.60 9.38
CA SER A 28 -38.38 -20.79 9.59
C SER A 28 -38.57 -20.45 11.08
N SER A 29 -38.99 -19.23 11.38
CA SER A 29 -39.93 -18.98 12.48
C SER A 29 -40.79 -17.78 12.12
N ALA A 30 -42.07 -18.07 11.93
CA ALA A 30 -43.15 -17.09 11.94
C ALA A 30 -43.22 -16.43 13.31
N ASP A 31 -43.47 -15.12 13.33
CA ASP A 31 -44.36 -14.58 14.35
C ASP A 31 -45.14 -13.40 13.77
N ASP A 32 -46.41 -13.38 14.12
CA ASP A 32 -47.48 -12.69 13.44
C ASP A 32 -47.97 -11.50 14.28
N SER A 33 -48.81 -10.70 13.64
CA SER A 33 -49.79 -9.78 14.24
C SER A 33 -49.41 -8.28 14.37
N PRO A 34 -50.42 -7.39 14.43
CA PRO A 34 -50.95 -6.79 13.21
C PRO A 34 -51.24 -5.30 13.39
N ASN A 35 -51.92 -4.75 12.37
CA ASN A 35 -52.88 -3.67 12.51
C ASN A 35 -52.30 -2.26 12.34
N GLU A 36 -52.34 -1.78 11.10
CA GLU A 36 -52.93 -0.47 10.85
C GLU A 36 -53.46 -0.38 9.41
N SER A 37 -54.60 0.29 9.29
CA SER A 37 -55.21 0.80 8.05
C SER A 37 -56.01 -0.16 7.15
N ARG A 38 -57.17 -0.60 7.68
CA ARG A 38 -58.40 -0.86 6.91
C ARG A 38 -58.98 0.41 6.25
N LEU A 39 -58.16 1.17 5.53
CA LEU A 39 -58.58 2.38 4.81
C LEU A 39 -57.78 2.53 3.50
N SER A 40 -58.17 1.81 2.44
CA SER A 40 -57.92 2.17 1.02
C SER A 40 -58.30 1.08 0.00
N LEU A 41 -59.30 0.22 0.29
CA LEU A 41 -59.79 -0.76 -0.69
C LEU A 41 -60.73 -0.15 -1.76
N GLU A 42 -60.91 1.18 -1.80
CA GLU A 42 -61.69 1.87 -2.83
C GLU A 42 -60.86 2.73 -3.81
N GLN A 43 -59.52 2.78 -3.71
CA GLN A 43 -58.66 3.59 -4.59
C GLN A 43 -57.89 2.81 -5.69
N THR A 44 -58.13 1.50 -5.84
CA THR A 44 -57.35 0.68 -6.79
C THR A 44 -57.72 0.89 -8.26
N ASN A 45 -58.88 1.47 -8.56
CA ASN A 45 -59.30 1.79 -9.94
C ASN A 45 -58.63 3.06 -10.52
N ASP A 46 -58.05 3.95 -9.70
CA ASP A 46 -57.45 5.21 -10.16
C ASP A 46 -56.02 5.09 -10.71
N LEU A 47 -55.44 3.89 -10.65
CA LEU A 47 -54.00 3.69 -10.89
C LEU A 47 -53.66 3.07 -12.24
N VAL A 48 -54.64 2.63 -13.03
CA VAL A 48 -54.46 2.07 -14.37
C VAL A 48 -54.81 3.14 -15.42
N PRO A 49 -53.92 3.44 -16.38
CA PRO A 49 -54.24 4.39 -17.44
C PRO A 49 -55.49 3.98 -18.24
N TYR A 50 -56.37 4.93 -18.52
CA TYR A 50 -57.56 4.71 -19.34
C TYR A 50 -57.71 5.79 -20.42
N ILE A 51 -58.39 5.44 -21.52
CA ILE A 51 -58.62 6.38 -22.63
C ILE A 51 -59.54 7.51 -22.14
N GLY A 52 -59.14 8.75 -22.39
CA GLY A 52 -59.84 9.95 -21.95
C GLY A 52 -59.30 10.57 -20.66
N GLN A 53 -58.40 9.90 -19.94
CA GLN A 53 -57.76 10.45 -18.73
C GLN A 53 -57.00 11.75 -19.04
N ARG A 54 -57.14 12.76 -18.17
CA ARG A 54 -56.67 14.14 -18.37
C ARG A 54 -55.45 14.45 -17.52
N PHE A 55 -54.51 15.20 -18.09
CA PHE A 55 -53.31 15.68 -17.42
C PHE A 55 -53.04 17.15 -17.77
N PRO A 56 -52.55 17.96 -16.82
CA PRO A 56 -52.23 19.37 -17.07
C PRO A 56 -51.02 19.54 -17.99
N THR A 57 -50.05 18.62 -17.92
CA THR A 57 -48.82 18.64 -18.73
C THR A 57 -48.49 17.23 -19.23
N HIS A 58 -47.72 17.15 -20.33
CA HIS A 58 -47.21 15.86 -20.78
C HIS A 58 -46.21 15.23 -19.79
N ASP A 59 -45.58 16.02 -18.93
CA ASP A 59 -44.67 15.51 -17.90
C ASP A 59 -45.44 14.94 -16.71
N ALA A 60 -46.57 15.52 -16.32
CA ALA A 60 -47.49 14.90 -15.36
C ALA A 60 -47.99 13.54 -15.87
N ALA A 61 -48.34 13.45 -17.16
CA ALA A 61 -48.72 12.18 -17.79
C ALA A 61 -47.54 11.18 -17.83
N TYR A 62 -46.32 11.66 -18.04
CA TYR A 62 -45.11 10.82 -18.02
C TYR A 62 -44.86 10.25 -16.62
N GLU A 63 -44.93 11.08 -15.58
CA GLU A 63 -44.74 10.64 -14.19
C GLU A 63 -45.82 9.63 -13.76
N PHE A 64 -47.09 9.91 -14.09
CA PHE A 64 -48.19 8.97 -13.84
C PHE A 64 -47.92 7.60 -14.46
N TYR A 65 -47.56 7.57 -15.75
CA TYR A 65 -47.30 6.31 -16.44
C TYR A 65 -45.99 5.65 -16.02
N SER A 66 -44.99 6.42 -15.61
CA SER A 66 -43.74 5.92 -15.01
C SER A 66 -44.03 5.21 -13.69
N GLY A 67 -44.90 5.78 -12.86
CA GLY A 67 -45.36 5.17 -11.60
C GLY A 67 -46.16 3.88 -11.84
N PHE A 68 -47.08 3.89 -12.80
CA PHE A 68 -47.78 2.68 -13.24
C PHE A 68 -46.80 1.62 -13.73
N ALA A 69 -45.87 1.97 -14.61
CA ALA A 69 -44.88 1.06 -15.17
C ALA A 69 -44.01 0.42 -14.08
N LYS A 70 -43.55 1.23 -13.11
CA LYS A 70 -42.74 0.78 -11.98
C LYS A 70 -43.49 -0.28 -11.16
N ARG A 71 -44.76 -0.05 -10.85
CA ARG A 71 -45.61 -1.03 -10.12
C ARG A 71 -45.86 -2.30 -10.93
N CYS A 72 -45.97 -2.17 -12.25
CA CYS A 72 -46.23 -3.29 -13.15
C CYS A 72 -44.95 -3.98 -13.67
N GLY A 73 -43.76 -3.72 -13.11
CA GLY A 73 -42.59 -4.52 -13.46
C GLY A 73 -41.79 -4.04 -14.68
N PHE A 74 -42.00 -2.83 -15.20
CA PHE A 74 -41.27 -2.32 -16.36
C PHE A 74 -40.88 -0.84 -16.23
N SER A 75 -40.10 -0.34 -17.18
CA SER A 75 -39.81 1.08 -17.32
C SER A 75 -40.19 1.59 -18.70
N ILE A 76 -40.45 2.90 -18.79
CA ILE A 76 -40.93 3.57 -19.98
C ILE A 76 -39.87 4.50 -20.58
N ARG A 77 -40.03 4.82 -21.87
CA ARG A 77 -39.24 5.82 -22.58
C ARG A 77 -40.14 6.71 -23.44
N ARG A 78 -39.74 7.96 -23.65
CA ARG A 78 -40.39 8.85 -24.63
C ARG A 78 -40.04 8.39 -26.05
N HIS A 79 -41.04 8.14 -26.89
CA HIS A 79 -40.84 7.83 -28.30
C HIS A 79 -40.90 9.12 -29.15
N ARG A 80 -40.42 9.06 -30.40
CA ARG A 80 -40.35 10.22 -31.30
C ARG A 80 -41.76 10.67 -31.61
N THR A 81 -41.97 11.98 -31.66
CA THR A 81 -43.29 12.60 -31.88
C THR A 81 -43.42 13.13 -33.28
N GLU A 82 -44.56 12.86 -33.89
CA GLU A 82 -45.04 13.50 -35.11
C GLU A 82 -46.00 14.63 -34.69
N GLY A 83 -45.78 15.83 -35.23
CA GLY A 83 -46.84 16.84 -35.20
C GLY A 83 -47.98 16.40 -36.10
N LYS A 84 -49.21 16.86 -35.85
CA LYS A 84 -50.28 16.72 -36.84
C LYS A 84 -49.91 17.55 -38.08
N ASP A 85 -49.96 16.95 -39.27
CA ASP A 85 -49.90 17.69 -40.53
C ASP A 85 -50.97 18.79 -40.52
N GLY A 86 -50.58 20.01 -40.84
CA GLY A 86 -51.47 21.18 -40.91
C GLY A 86 -51.77 21.90 -39.59
N VAL A 87 -51.19 21.52 -38.44
CA VAL A 87 -51.44 22.21 -37.14
C VAL A 87 -50.13 22.58 -36.43
N GLY A 88 -49.47 23.64 -36.91
CA GLY A 88 -48.45 24.43 -36.19
C GLY A 88 -47.19 23.72 -35.63
N LYS A 89 -46.14 24.49 -35.30
CA LYS A 89 -44.89 23.99 -34.69
C LYS A 89 -45.03 23.66 -33.19
N GLY A 90 -46.10 22.97 -32.79
CA GLY A 90 -46.39 22.64 -31.40
C GLY A 90 -46.39 21.14 -31.15
N LEU A 91 -45.95 20.72 -29.95
CA LEU A 91 -46.11 19.34 -29.51
C LEU A 91 -47.60 19.02 -29.30
N THR A 92 -48.18 18.25 -30.22
CA THR A 92 -49.62 17.93 -30.24
C THR A 92 -49.92 16.50 -29.81
N ARG A 93 -48.91 15.62 -29.80
CA ARG A 93 -49.04 14.18 -29.47
C ARG A 93 -47.75 13.66 -28.85
N ARG A 94 -47.82 12.73 -27.89
CA ARG A 94 -46.68 12.04 -27.28
C ARG A 94 -46.98 10.55 -27.09
N TYR A 95 -45.95 9.73 -27.29
CA TYR A 95 -45.97 8.30 -27.00
C TYR A 95 -44.96 8.00 -25.90
N PHE A 96 -45.42 7.28 -24.88
CA PHE A 96 -44.60 6.66 -23.86
C PHE A 96 -44.66 5.16 -24.09
N VAL A 97 -43.52 4.54 -24.36
CA VAL A 97 -43.45 3.12 -24.75
C VAL A 97 -42.61 2.34 -23.76
N CYS A 98 -42.78 1.02 -23.69
CA CYS A 98 -41.88 0.16 -22.92
C CYS A 98 -40.40 0.39 -23.33
N HIS A 99 -39.47 0.29 -22.37
CA HIS A 99 -38.03 0.39 -22.65
C HIS A 99 -37.53 -0.65 -23.66
N ARG A 100 -38.20 -1.82 -23.77
CA ARG A 100 -37.94 -2.89 -24.75
C ARG A 100 -38.69 -2.72 -26.08
N ALA A 101 -39.40 -1.60 -26.26
CA ALA A 101 -40.20 -1.36 -27.46
C ALA A 101 -39.36 -1.13 -28.72
N GLY A 102 -39.91 -1.52 -29.87
CA GLY A 102 -39.28 -1.40 -31.19
C GLY A 102 -38.11 -2.36 -31.39
N ASN A 103 -37.46 -2.28 -32.54
CA ASN A 103 -36.30 -3.10 -32.87
C ASN A 103 -34.99 -2.32 -32.68
N THR A 104 -33.88 -3.06 -32.62
CA THR A 104 -32.54 -2.49 -32.54
C THR A 104 -32.20 -1.83 -33.87
N PRO A 105 -31.88 -0.53 -33.91
CA PRO A 105 -31.46 0.11 -35.16
C PRO A 105 -30.15 -0.54 -35.64
N VAL A 106 -30.07 -0.86 -36.93
CA VAL A 106 -28.86 -1.38 -37.56
C VAL A 106 -27.76 -0.32 -37.41
N LYS A 107 -26.69 -0.67 -36.69
CA LYS A 107 -25.54 0.23 -36.54
C LYS A 107 -24.64 0.05 -37.76
N VAL A 108 -24.37 1.14 -38.48
CA VAL A 108 -23.27 1.18 -39.46
C VAL A 108 -21.97 1.07 -38.66
N ALA A 109 -21.15 0.06 -38.96
CA ALA A 109 -19.86 -0.13 -38.31
C ALA A 109 -18.96 1.08 -38.64
N ASN A 110 -18.33 1.66 -37.62
CA ASN A 110 -17.36 2.74 -37.79
C ASN A 110 -16.07 2.25 -37.16
N GLU A 111 -15.08 1.91 -37.99
CA GLU A 111 -13.84 1.20 -37.59
C GLU A 111 -12.97 2.03 -36.63
N ASN A 112 -13.15 3.35 -36.58
CA ASN A 112 -12.31 4.25 -35.78
C ASN A 112 -12.77 4.46 -34.32
N LYS A 113 -13.76 3.71 -33.81
CA LYS A 113 -14.16 3.80 -32.39
C LYS A 113 -14.39 2.41 -31.78
N PRO A 114 -13.71 2.06 -30.67
CA PRO A 114 -13.97 0.81 -29.96
C PRO A 114 -15.43 0.80 -29.48
N GLN A 115 -16.24 -0.08 -30.07
CA GLN A 115 -17.67 -0.15 -29.81
C GLN A 115 -17.95 -1.27 -28.80
N ARG A 116 -18.51 -0.93 -27.63
CA ARG A 116 -18.93 -1.96 -26.65
C ARG A 116 -20.00 -2.87 -27.27
N ASN A 117 -19.73 -4.18 -27.30
CA ASN A 117 -20.66 -5.24 -27.69
C ASN A 117 -21.78 -5.42 -26.65
N ARG A 118 -22.70 -4.47 -26.57
CA ARG A 118 -23.91 -4.61 -25.75
C ARG A 118 -25.09 -5.02 -26.62
N LYS A 119 -25.60 -6.25 -26.43
CA LYS A 119 -26.87 -6.69 -27.02
C LYS A 119 -27.98 -5.75 -26.53
N SER A 120 -28.80 -5.27 -27.45
CA SER A 120 -29.92 -4.39 -27.16
C SER A 120 -31.01 -5.14 -26.40
N SER A 121 -31.67 -4.48 -25.43
CA SER A 121 -32.78 -5.07 -24.68
C SER A 121 -34.12 -5.00 -25.42
N ARG A 122 -34.14 -4.40 -26.61
CA ARG A 122 -35.34 -4.23 -27.45
C ARG A 122 -35.77 -5.55 -28.07
N CYS A 123 -37.04 -5.90 -27.89
CA CYS A 123 -37.67 -7.13 -28.37
C CYS A 123 -38.96 -6.87 -29.16
N GLY A 124 -39.13 -5.65 -29.70
CA GLY A 124 -40.35 -5.31 -30.45
C GLY A 124 -41.59 -5.13 -29.59
N CYS A 125 -41.45 -4.88 -28.28
CA CYS A 125 -42.60 -4.69 -27.39
C CYS A 125 -43.52 -3.56 -27.88
N GLN A 126 -44.83 -3.81 -27.88
CA GLN A 126 -45.85 -2.88 -28.36
C GLN A 126 -46.61 -2.15 -27.24
N ALA A 127 -46.27 -2.38 -25.97
CA ALA A 127 -46.90 -1.68 -24.85
C ALA A 127 -46.61 -0.17 -24.91
N TYR A 128 -47.67 0.64 -24.84
CA TYR A 128 -47.56 2.11 -24.85
C TYR A 128 -48.73 2.82 -24.16
N MET A 129 -48.48 4.06 -23.76
CA MET A 129 -49.50 5.08 -23.48
C MET A 129 -49.30 6.27 -24.43
N ARG A 130 -50.38 6.70 -25.06
CA ARG A 130 -50.40 7.78 -26.05
C ARG A 130 -51.28 8.91 -25.54
N ILE A 131 -50.72 10.11 -25.52
CA ILE A 131 -51.45 11.33 -25.15
C ILE A 131 -51.49 12.30 -26.33
N SER A 132 -52.57 13.08 -26.41
CA SER A 132 -52.74 14.16 -27.37
C SER A 132 -53.16 15.43 -26.65
N LYS A 133 -52.72 16.58 -27.16
CA LYS A 133 -53.14 17.88 -26.67
C LYS A 133 -54.53 18.21 -27.21
N THR A 134 -55.45 18.53 -26.33
CA THR A 134 -56.79 19.02 -26.65
C THR A 134 -56.93 20.44 -26.13
N THR A 135 -57.62 21.30 -26.89
CA THR A 135 -57.94 22.65 -26.47
C THR A 135 -59.46 22.77 -26.45
N GLU A 136 -60.04 22.72 -25.26
CA GLU A 136 -61.47 22.93 -25.02
C GLU A 136 -61.60 24.22 -24.19
N LEU A 137 -62.46 25.15 -24.64
CA LEU A 137 -62.76 26.40 -23.91
C LEU A 137 -61.53 27.26 -23.52
N GLY A 138 -60.45 27.23 -24.32
CA GLY A 138 -59.25 28.05 -24.10
C GLY A 138 -58.20 27.44 -23.15
N LEU A 139 -58.51 26.36 -22.45
CA LEU A 139 -57.55 25.62 -21.62
C LEU A 139 -56.93 24.47 -22.43
N SER A 140 -55.60 24.43 -22.46
CA SER A 140 -54.84 23.35 -23.10
C SER A 140 -54.61 22.22 -22.10
N GLU A 141 -55.13 21.04 -22.40
CA GLU A 141 -54.93 19.84 -21.57
C GLU A 141 -54.46 18.64 -22.40
N TRP A 142 -53.85 17.66 -21.73
CA TRP A 142 -53.38 16.43 -22.35
C TRP A 142 -54.33 15.29 -22.03
N ARG A 143 -54.86 14.62 -23.06
CA ARG A 143 -55.73 13.44 -22.89
C ARG A 143 -55.08 12.18 -23.39
N VAL A 144 -55.26 11.07 -22.67
CA VAL A 144 -54.88 9.73 -23.13
C VAL A 144 -55.78 9.36 -24.31
N THR A 145 -55.18 9.19 -25.49
CA THR A 145 -55.88 8.80 -26.73
C THR A 145 -55.59 7.37 -27.15
N GLY A 146 -54.73 6.65 -26.45
CA GLY A 146 -54.47 5.24 -26.69
C GLY A 146 -53.64 4.61 -25.58
N PHE A 147 -53.95 3.36 -25.25
CA PHE A 147 -53.27 2.61 -24.21
C PHE A 147 -53.25 1.12 -24.57
N VAL A 148 -52.07 0.52 -24.60
CA VAL A 148 -51.87 -0.92 -24.84
C VAL A 148 -51.06 -1.48 -23.67
N LYS A 149 -51.69 -2.36 -22.88
CA LYS A 149 -51.12 -2.98 -21.68
C LYS A 149 -50.28 -4.23 -21.97
N HIS A 150 -50.51 -4.90 -23.09
CA HIS A 150 -49.89 -6.21 -23.36
C HIS A 150 -48.38 -6.10 -23.65
N HIS A 151 -47.59 -6.96 -23.01
CA HIS A 151 -46.14 -7.10 -23.21
C HIS A 151 -45.82 -8.47 -23.82
N ASN A 152 -44.88 -8.50 -24.76
CA ASN A 152 -44.36 -9.73 -25.37
C ASN A 152 -43.11 -10.27 -24.64
N HIS A 153 -42.91 -9.85 -23.40
CA HIS A 153 -41.81 -10.26 -22.54
C HIS A 153 -42.29 -10.27 -21.10
N GLU A 154 -41.63 -11.07 -20.27
CA GLU A 154 -41.89 -11.13 -18.84
C GLU A 154 -41.62 -9.76 -18.17
N LEU A 155 -42.41 -9.46 -17.16
CA LEU A 155 -42.33 -8.25 -16.33
C LEU A 155 -41.58 -8.60 -15.03
N LEU A 156 -40.87 -7.63 -14.48
CA LEU A 156 -40.04 -7.85 -13.29
C LEU A 156 -40.87 -7.83 -12.00
N GLU A 157 -40.45 -8.64 -11.04
CA GLU A 157 -40.98 -8.60 -9.68
C GLU A 157 -40.64 -7.25 -8.99
N PRO A 158 -41.43 -6.79 -8.01
CA PRO A 158 -41.21 -5.49 -7.35
C PRO A 158 -39.79 -5.29 -6.79
N ASN A 159 -39.16 -6.36 -6.27
CA ASN A 159 -37.79 -6.35 -5.75
C ASN A 159 -36.71 -6.27 -6.85
N GLN A 160 -37.05 -6.60 -8.10
CA GLN A 160 -36.15 -6.55 -9.26
C GLN A 160 -36.26 -5.23 -10.03
N VAL A 161 -37.44 -4.59 -10.03
CA VAL A 161 -37.70 -3.33 -10.75
C VAL A 161 -36.70 -2.24 -10.37
N ARG A 162 -36.28 -2.17 -9.10
CA ARG A 162 -35.30 -1.17 -8.61
C ARG A 162 -33.97 -1.18 -9.36
N PHE A 163 -33.60 -2.30 -9.97
CA PHE A 163 -32.34 -2.43 -10.72
C PHE A 163 -32.43 -1.91 -12.16
N LEU A 164 -33.62 -1.54 -12.64
CA LEU A 164 -33.76 -0.94 -13.97
C LEU A 164 -33.05 0.42 -14.02
N PRO A 165 -32.30 0.74 -15.09
CA PRO A 165 -31.56 2.02 -15.20
C PRO A 165 -32.42 3.27 -14.98
N ALA A 166 -33.71 3.25 -15.34
CA ALA A 166 -34.62 4.36 -15.15
C ALA A 166 -34.92 4.67 -13.67
N TYR A 167 -34.75 3.68 -12.78
CA TYR A 167 -35.05 3.79 -11.36
C TYR A 167 -33.78 3.84 -10.49
N ARG A 168 -32.59 3.71 -11.10
CA ARG A 168 -31.29 3.80 -10.43
C ARG A 168 -30.76 5.24 -10.38
N THR A 169 -31.43 6.09 -9.62
CA THR A 169 -31.07 7.50 -9.47
C THR A 169 -30.29 7.76 -8.17
N ILE A 170 -29.22 8.55 -8.27
CA ILE A 170 -28.46 9.06 -7.12
C ILE A 170 -28.93 10.49 -6.87
N SER A 171 -29.46 10.78 -5.68
CA SER A 171 -29.91 12.13 -5.35
C SER A 171 -28.72 13.10 -5.26
N ASP A 172 -28.93 14.40 -5.49
CA ASP A 172 -27.83 15.37 -5.42
C ASP A 172 -27.18 15.44 -4.04
N ARG A 173 -27.97 15.26 -2.97
CA ARG A 173 -27.44 15.12 -1.60
C ARG A 173 -26.50 13.92 -1.49
N ASP A 174 -26.88 12.77 -2.02
CA ASP A 174 -26.02 11.57 -2.00
C ASP A 174 -24.79 11.75 -2.89
N LYS A 175 -24.91 12.42 -4.04
CA LYS A 175 -23.74 12.76 -4.88
C LYS A 175 -22.70 13.56 -4.09
N THR A 176 -23.15 14.58 -3.34
CA THR A 176 -22.26 15.39 -2.49
C THR A 176 -21.61 14.56 -1.39
N ARG A 177 -22.36 13.67 -0.73
CA ARG A 177 -21.82 12.77 0.32
C ARG A 177 -20.81 11.77 -0.25
N ILE A 178 -21.15 11.12 -1.36
CA ILE A 178 -20.25 10.22 -2.11
C ILE A 178 -18.96 10.95 -2.48
N PHE A 179 -19.06 12.20 -2.93
CA PHE A 179 -17.89 13.00 -3.26
C PHE A 179 -17.01 13.32 -2.04
N MET A 180 -17.62 13.64 -0.89
CA MET A 180 -16.88 13.83 0.36
C MET A 180 -16.17 12.54 0.80
N TYR A 181 -16.85 11.40 0.80
CA TYR A 181 -16.24 10.12 1.14
C TYR A 181 -15.14 9.69 0.17
N ALA A 182 -15.31 9.96 -1.11
CA ALA A 182 -14.29 9.71 -2.13
C ALA A 182 -13.03 10.55 -1.86
N LYS A 183 -13.20 11.82 -1.45
CA LYS A 183 -12.08 12.69 -1.08
C LYS A 183 -11.31 12.16 0.13
N THR A 184 -11.98 11.49 1.07
CA THR A 184 -11.35 10.93 2.28
C THR A 184 -10.86 9.49 2.10
N GLY A 185 -10.88 8.94 0.89
CA GLY A 185 -10.34 7.60 0.60
C GLY A 185 -11.19 6.42 1.06
N ILE A 186 -12.46 6.64 1.46
CA ILE A 186 -13.37 5.57 1.89
C ILE A 186 -13.69 4.65 0.69
N SER A 187 -13.71 3.33 0.89
CA SER A 187 -14.04 2.41 -0.21
C SER A 187 -15.51 2.53 -0.62
N VAL A 188 -15.83 2.25 -1.88
CA VAL A 188 -17.23 2.30 -2.38
C VAL A 188 -18.16 1.42 -1.55
N GLN A 189 -17.70 0.25 -1.09
CA GLN A 189 -18.48 -0.65 -0.25
C GLN A 189 -18.81 0.00 1.11
N GLN A 190 -17.83 0.64 1.74
CA GLN A 190 -18.06 1.40 2.98
C GLN A 190 -18.96 2.61 2.74
N MET A 191 -18.82 3.33 1.62
CA MET A 191 -19.71 4.44 1.28
C MET A 191 -21.16 3.98 1.19
N MET A 192 -21.41 2.84 0.51
CA MET A 192 -22.75 2.25 0.43
C MET A 192 -23.30 1.97 1.83
N ARG A 193 -22.50 1.35 2.70
CA ARG A 193 -22.92 1.03 4.06
C ARG A 193 -23.24 2.26 4.90
N LEU A 194 -22.42 3.32 4.80
CA LEU A 194 -22.66 4.58 5.48
C LEU A 194 -23.97 5.23 5.00
N LEU A 195 -24.19 5.28 3.69
CA LEU A 195 -25.42 5.84 3.10
C LEU A 195 -26.66 5.02 3.47
N GLU A 196 -26.55 3.71 3.64
CA GLU A 196 -27.62 2.84 4.14
C GLU A 196 -27.98 3.18 5.59
N LEU A 197 -26.97 3.27 6.46
CA LEU A 197 -27.14 3.59 7.88
C LEU A 197 -27.78 4.97 8.07
N GLU A 198 -27.32 5.97 7.35
CA GLU A 198 -27.81 7.35 7.45
C GLU A 198 -29.24 7.53 6.95
N LYS A 199 -29.69 6.63 6.06
CA LYS A 199 -31.04 6.60 5.54
C LYS A 199 -31.94 5.63 6.28
N CYS A 200 -31.40 4.92 7.28
CA CYS A 200 -32.10 3.87 8.01
C CYS A 200 -32.73 2.82 7.07
N VAL A 201 -31.99 2.39 6.03
CA VAL A 201 -32.43 1.32 5.12
C VAL A 201 -31.59 0.07 5.30
N GLU A 202 -32.20 -1.09 5.05
CA GLU A 202 -31.50 -2.37 5.08
C GLU A 202 -30.38 -2.45 4.01
N PRO A 203 -29.32 -3.23 4.28
CA PRO A 203 -28.26 -3.42 3.29
C PRO A 203 -28.79 -3.91 1.94
N GLY A 204 -28.38 -3.23 0.87
CA GLY A 204 -28.82 -3.52 -0.50
C GLY A 204 -30.15 -2.88 -0.92
N TYR A 205 -30.77 -2.03 -0.08
CA TYR A 205 -32.02 -1.33 -0.40
C TYR A 205 -31.84 0.11 -0.92
N LEU A 206 -30.60 0.58 -1.09
CA LEU A 206 -30.36 1.84 -1.80
C LEU A 206 -30.87 1.76 -3.25
N PRO A 207 -31.38 2.88 -3.81
CA PRO A 207 -31.92 2.91 -5.17
C PRO A 207 -30.85 2.76 -6.25
N PHE A 208 -29.56 2.78 -5.90
CA PHE A 208 -28.43 2.69 -6.82
C PHE A 208 -27.44 1.61 -6.35
N THR A 209 -26.60 1.15 -7.27
CA THR A 209 -25.63 0.08 -7.00
C THR A 209 -24.21 0.64 -6.81
N GLU A 210 -23.29 -0.18 -6.28
CA GLU A 210 -21.86 0.16 -6.24
C GLU A 210 -21.31 0.57 -7.60
N LYS A 211 -21.80 -0.05 -8.68
CA LYS A 211 -21.40 0.28 -10.05
C LYS A 211 -21.80 1.71 -10.42
N ASP A 212 -22.97 2.16 -9.99
CA ASP A 212 -23.46 3.51 -10.25
C ASP A 212 -22.64 4.53 -9.46
N VAL A 213 -22.25 4.21 -8.21
CA VAL A 213 -21.32 5.01 -7.41
C VAL A 213 -19.93 5.09 -8.07
N ARG A 214 -19.37 3.96 -8.52
CA ARG A 214 -18.10 3.92 -9.26
C ARG A 214 -18.16 4.78 -10.54
N ASN A 215 -19.25 4.68 -11.31
CA ASN A 215 -19.45 5.49 -12.51
C ASN A 215 -19.57 6.99 -12.18
N LEU A 216 -20.27 7.34 -11.10
CA LEU A 216 -20.40 8.71 -10.63
C LEU A 216 -19.03 9.29 -10.22
N ILE A 217 -18.26 8.56 -9.40
CA ILE A 217 -16.90 8.93 -9.02
C ILE A 217 -16.04 9.13 -10.28
N GLN A 218 -16.13 8.21 -11.25
CA GLN A 218 -15.42 8.33 -12.53
C GLN A 218 -15.87 9.56 -13.35
N SER A 219 -17.15 9.94 -13.30
CA SER A 219 -17.64 11.13 -13.99
C SER A 219 -17.05 12.43 -13.42
N PHE A 220 -16.73 12.47 -12.12
CA PHE A 220 -16.00 13.57 -11.48
C PHE A 220 -14.49 13.55 -11.76
N ARG A 221 -13.96 12.45 -12.30
CA ARG A 221 -12.55 12.29 -12.68
C ARG A 221 -12.25 12.73 -14.12
N LYS A 222 -13.25 13.21 -14.89
CA LYS A 222 -13.01 13.87 -16.18
C LYS A 222 -12.43 15.28 -15.98
N VAL A 223 -11.31 15.37 -15.28
CA VAL A 223 -10.46 16.55 -15.19
C VAL A 223 -9.35 16.37 -16.24
N ASP A 224 -8.95 17.47 -16.87
CA ASP A 224 -7.84 17.48 -17.83
C ASP A 224 -6.54 17.05 -17.12
N PRO A 225 -5.82 16.01 -17.58
CA PRO A 225 -4.53 15.61 -17.01
C PRO A 225 -3.52 16.77 -16.89
N GLU A 226 -3.64 17.79 -17.75
CA GLU A 226 -2.82 19.00 -17.66
C GLU A 226 -3.10 19.81 -16.39
N GLU A 227 -4.35 19.89 -15.95
CA GLU A 227 -4.73 20.62 -14.73
C GLU A 227 -4.25 19.88 -13.47
N ASP A 228 -4.36 18.55 -13.45
CA ASP A 228 -3.86 17.73 -12.33
C ASP A 228 -2.32 17.82 -12.20
N SER A 229 -1.58 17.92 -13.32
CA SER A 229 -0.12 18.11 -13.29
C SER A 229 0.30 19.47 -12.71
N LYS A 230 -0.48 20.53 -12.99
CA LYS A 230 -0.27 21.86 -12.42
C LYS A 230 -0.64 21.90 -10.94
N ASP A 231 -1.73 21.24 -10.54
CA ASP A 231 -2.12 21.07 -9.14
C ASP A 231 -1.03 20.37 -8.34
N LEU A 232 -0.43 19.31 -8.88
CA LEU A 232 0.69 18.59 -8.26
C LEU A 232 1.88 19.51 -7.99
N LEU A 233 2.31 20.25 -9.01
CA LEU A 233 3.45 21.15 -8.88
C LEU A 233 3.15 22.30 -7.91
N ARG A 234 1.91 22.80 -7.88
CA ARG A 234 1.44 23.78 -6.88
C ARG A 234 1.50 23.20 -5.46
N MET A 235 1.10 21.94 -5.27
CA MET A 235 1.18 21.26 -3.98
C MET A 235 2.62 21.11 -3.51
N CYS A 236 3.53 20.59 -4.35
CA CYS A 236 4.95 20.47 -4.01
C CYS A 236 5.58 21.80 -3.62
N ARG A 237 5.25 22.89 -4.34
CA ARG A 237 5.68 24.25 -3.98
C ARG A 237 5.13 24.69 -2.63
N SER A 238 3.85 24.47 -2.36
CA SER A 238 3.25 24.82 -1.05
C SER A 238 3.88 24.04 0.11
N ILE A 239 4.22 22.76 -0.08
CA ILE A 239 4.92 21.98 0.94
C ILE A 239 6.35 22.51 1.12
N LYS A 240 7.05 22.82 0.03
CA LYS A 240 8.40 23.41 0.08
C LYS A 240 8.45 24.75 0.81
N GLU A 241 7.42 25.58 0.66
CA GLU A 241 7.28 26.86 1.38
C GLU A 241 7.09 26.64 2.89
N LYS A 242 6.32 25.60 3.28
CA LYS A 242 6.09 25.24 4.69
C LYS A 242 7.29 24.53 5.32
N ASP A 243 7.97 23.68 4.57
CA ASP A 243 9.13 22.90 4.99
C ASP A 243 10.27 23.06 3.97
N HIS A 244 11.26 23.88 4.33
CA HIS A 244 12.41 24.15 3.48
C HIS A 244 13.29 22.91 3.23
N ASN A 245 13.15 21.86 4.05
CA ASN A 245 13.88 20.61 3.89
C ASN A 245 13.14 19.58 3.02
N PHE A 246 11.88 19.83 2.66
CA PHE A 246 11.20 19.08 1.59
C PHE A 246 11.99 19.24 0.28
N ARG A 247 12.18 18.15 -0.45
CA ARG A 247 12.92 18.16 -1.72
C ARG A 247 12.02 17.65 -2.82
N PHE A 248 11.95 18.36 -3.93
CA PHE A 248 11.27 17.86 -5.12
C PHE A 248 11.94 18.41 -6.37
N GLU A 249 11.83 17.65 -7.46
CA GLU A 249 12.36 17.99 -8.77
C GLU A 249 11.46 17.44 -9.87
N TYR A 250 11.46 18.08 -11.02
CA TYR A 250 10.66 17.65 -12.17
C TYR A 250 11.30 18.02 -13.50
N THR A 251 10.89 17.34 -14.56
CA THR A 251 11.20 17.68 -15.96
C THR A 251 9.91 17.92 -16.75
N LEU A 252 10.03 18.71 -17.81
CA LEU A 252 8.95 18.96 -18.76
C LEU A 252 9.34 18.44 -20.13
N ASP A 253 8.37 17.91 -20.87
CA ASP A 253 8.56 17.50 -22.26
C ASP A 253 8.60 18.71 -23.23
N SER A 254 8.75 18.44 -24.52
CA SER A 254 8.77 19.48 -25.57
C SER A 254 7.48 20.31 -25.65
N ASN A 255 6.38 19.81 -25.10
CA ASN A 255 5.07 20.47 -25.08
C ASN A 255 4.78 21.15 -23.73
N ASN A 256 5.80 21.33 -22.87
CA ASN A 256 5.67 21.83 -21.49
C ASN A 256 4.75 20.99 -20.60
N LYS A 257 4.58 19.70 -20.89
CA LYS A 257 3.85 18.76 -20.03
C LYS A 257 4.79 18.12 -19.04
N LEU A 258 4.28 17.80 -17.86
CA LEU A 258 5.05 17.11 -16.83
C LEU A 258 5.52 15.74 -17.34
N GLU A 259 6.84 15.57 -17.44
CA GLU A 259 7.45 14.33 -17.91
C GLU A 259 7.83 13.44 -16.71
N ASN A 260 8.65 13.95 -15.80
CA ASN A 260 9.01 13.22 -14.58
C ASN A 260 8.90 14.14 -13.36
N ILE A 261 8.55 13.59 -12.20
CA ILE A 261 8.59 14.31 -10.91
C ILE A 261 8.98 13.38 -9.79
N ALA A 262 9.88 13.82 -8.92
CA ALA A 262 10.32 13.09 -7.74
C ALA A 262 10.26 14.00 -6.53
N TRP A 263 9.99 13.43 -5.36
CA TRP A 263 10.01 14.18 -4.10
C TRP A 263 10.39 13.31 -2.90
N SER A 264 10.84 13.98 -1.84
CA SER A 264 11.18 13.40 -0.55
C SER A 264 10.91 14.42 0.57
N TYR A 265 10.46 13.93 1.72
CA TYR A 265 10.19 14.75 2.90
C TYR A 265 11.46 14.96 3.73
N ALA A 266 11.49 16.01 4.54
CA ALA A 266 12.64 16.28 5.41
C ALA A 266 12.98 15.11 6.35
N SER A 267 11.95 14.52 6.98
CA SER A 267 12.09 13.35 7.85
C SER A 267 12.61 12.12 7.11
N SER A 268 12.22 11.92 5.85
CA SER A 268 12.72 10.85 4.98
C SER A 268 14.20 11.01 4.68
N VAL A 269 14.65 12.23 4.35
CA VAL A 269 16.07 12.52 4.12
C VAL A 269 16.88 12.29 5.39
N GLN A 270 16.36 12.67 6.56
CA GLN A 270 17.01 12.43 7.85
C GLN A 270 17.07 10.93 8.20
N ALA A 271 15.99 10.19 7.97
CA ALA A 271 15.94 8.75 8.22
C ALA A 271 16.94 7.99 7.33
N TYR A 272 17.11 8.43 6.08
CA TYR A 272 18.07 7.83 5.15
C TYR A 272 19.51 7.93 5.65
N GLU A 273 19.87 8.94 6.44
CA GLU A 273 21.23 9.08 6.98
C GLU A 273 21.66 7.88 7.85
N VAL A 274 20.70 7.23 8.51
CA VAL A 274 20.92 6.09 9.41
C VAL A 274 20.51 4.77 8.77
N PHE A 275 19.44 4.78 7.96
CA PHE A 275 18.78 3.58 7.45
C PHE A 275 18.83 3.42 5.92
N GLY A 276 19.55 4.29 5.22
CA GLY A 276 19.70 4.29 3.76
C GLY A 276 20.79 3.36 3.22
N ASP A 277 21.35 2.49 4.04
CA ASP A 277 22.37 1.50 3.66
C ASP A 277 21.81 0.35 2.79
N ALA A 278 20.54 -0.03 2.98
CA ALA A 278 19.82 -0.96 2.12
C ALA A 278 18.42 -0.44 1.78
N VAL A 279 18.09 -0.38 0.49
CA VAL A 279 16.88 0.28 -0.02
C VAL A 279 16.17 -0.59 -1.04
N ILE A 280 14.85 -0.58 -1.03
CA ILE A 280 13.98 -1.09 -2.09
C ILE A 280 13.53 0.08 -2.95
N PHE A 281 13.63 -0.07 -4.25
CA PHE A 281 12.99 0.80 -5.22
C PHE A 281 11.97 -0.01 -6.03
N ASP A 282 10.69 0.15 -5.68
CA ASP A 282 9.58 -0.56 -6.29
C ASP A 282 8.92 0.31 -7.36
N THR A 283 8.95 -0.13 -8.62
CA THR A 283 8.34 0.58 -9.75
C THR A 283 7.14 -0.16 -10.34
N THR A 284 6.59 -1.16 -9.61
CA THR A 284 5.52 -2.03 -10.12
C THR A 284 4.12 -1.41 -10.08
N HIS A 285 4.00 -0.19 -9.56
CA HIS A 285 2.73 0.50 -9.39
C HIS A 285 2.51 1.55 -10.47
N ARG A 286 1.25 1.76 -10.86
CA ARG A 286 0.84 2.80 -11.82
C ARG A 286 -0.34 3.57 -11.26
N LEU A 287 -0.31 4.89 -11.35
CA LEU A 287 -1.46 5.71 -10.98
C LEU A 287 -2.40 5.87 -12.16
N THR A 288 -3.61 5.32 -12.02
CA THR A 288 -4.65 5.36 -13.07
C THR A 288 -5.06 6.77 -13.51
N ALA A 289 -4.79 7.80 -12.70
CA ALA A 289 -5.14 9.18 -13.01
C ALA A 289 -4.25 9.80 -14.11
N PHE A 290 -2.98 9.40 -14.17
CA PHE A 290 -1.99 9.94 -15.12
C PHE A 290 -1.46 8.90 -16.10
N ASP A 291 -1.77 7.63 -15.88
CA ASP A 291 -1.14 6.50 -16.59
C ASP A 291 0.40 6.56 -16.52
N MET A 292 0.92 7.03 -15.39
CA MET A 292 2.35 7.14 -15.11
C MET A 292 2.80 6.05 -14.13
N PRO A 293 3.92 5.35 -14.41
CA PRO A 293 4.64 4.55 -13.43
C PRO A 293 4.96 5.33 -12.15
N VAL A 294 4.78 4.66 -11.01
CA VAL A 294 5.17 5.15 -9.69
C VAL A 294 6.35 4.34 -9.21
N GLY A 295 7.44 5.03 -8.87
CA GLY A 295 8.55 4.45 -8.15
C GLY A 295 8.54 4.86 -6.68
N ILE A 296 8.67 3.91 -5.76
CA ILE A 296 8.64 4.17 -4.32
C ILE A 296 9.95 3.67 -3.70
N TRP A 297 10.61 4.54 -2.94
CA TRP A 297 11.86 4.25 -2.24
C TRP A 297 11.57 3.93 -0.77
N VAL A 298 11.89 2.71 -0.33
CA VAL A 298 11.59 2.23 1.03
C VAL A 298 12.78 1.46 1.61
N GLY A 299 13.14 1.73 2.86
CA GLY A 299 14.06 0.90 3.65
C GLY A 299 13.39 0.36 4.90
N ILE A 300 14.19 -0.04 5.90
CA ILE A 300 13.68 -0.36 7.24
C ILE A 300 14.51 0.28 8.33
N ASN A 301 13.86 0.75 9.39
CA ASN A 301 14.54 1.30 10.57
C ASN A 301 15.05 0.19 11.50
N ASN A 302 15.69 0.62 12.59
CA ASN A 302 16.17 -0.23 13.67
C ASN A 302 15.07 -1.04 14.39
N TYR A 303 13.80 -0.71 14.22
CA TYR A 303 12.66 -1.48 14.77
C TYR A 303 12.08 -2.48 13.77
N GLY A 304 12.66 -2.59 12.57
CA GLY A 304 12.13 -3.47 11.53
C GLY A 304 10.82 -2.98 10.91
N MET A 305 10.58 -1.66 10.97
CA MET A 305 9.43 -1.02 10.35
C MET A 305 9.82 -0.37 9.02
N PRO A 306 8.93 -0.34 8.01
CA PRO A 306 9.18 0.34 6.75
C PRO A 306 9.51 1.83 6.93
N CYS A 307 10.52 2.31 6.22
CA CYS A 307 10.93 3.71 6.17
C CYS A 307 10.79 4.24 4.74
N PHE A 308 9.86 5.16 4.53
CA PHE A 308 9.73 5.83 3.24
C PHE A 308 10.85 6.86 3.05
N PHE A 309 11.53 6.79 1.92
CA PHE A 309 12.61 7.70 1.55
C PHE A 309 12.24 8.67 0.43
N GLY A 310 11.27 8.34 -0.41
CA GLY A 310 10.85 9.20 -1.50
C GLY A 310 9.94 8.50 -2.49
N CYS A 311 9.41 9.29 -3.42
CA CYS A 311 8.58 8.78 -4.50
C CYS A 311 8.96 9.48 -5.81
N VAL A 312 8.68 8.80 -6.92
CA VAL A 312 8.84 9.31 -8.27
C VAL A 312 7.64 8.92 -9.13
N LEU A 313 7.25 9.80 -10.03
CA LEU A 313 6.37 9.52 -11.16
C LEU A 313 7.16 9.73 -12.44
N LEU A 314 7.07 8.74 -13.32
CA LEU A 314 7.78 8.74 -14.60
C LEU A 314 6.76 8.72 -15.73
N GLN A 315 7.03 9.41 -16.84
CA GLN A 315 6.17 9.32 -18.02
C GLN A 315 6.25 7.91 -18.63
N GLU A 316 7.45 7.34 -18.67
CA GLU A 316 7.75 6.08 -19.33
C GLU A 316 8.77 5.24 -18.54
N GLU A 317 8.72 3.92 -18.73
CA GLU A 317 9.66 2.95 -18.14
C GLU A 317 10.88 2.74 -19.06
N ASN A 318 11.59 3.82 -19.38
CA ASN A 318 12.78 3.79 -20.23
C ASN A 318 14.05 4.14 -19.43
N LEU A 319 15.23 3.87 -20.03
CA LEU A 319 16.53 4.10 -19.39
C LEU A 319 16.73 5.56 -18.97
N ARG A 320 16.25 6.52 -19.77
CA ARG A 320 16.41 7.95 -19.50
C ARG A 320 15.62 8.37 -18.25
N SER A 321 14.36 7.96 -18.16
CA SER A 321 13.49 8.22 -17.03
C SER A 321 14.00 7.58 -15.75
N PHE A 322 14.48 6.33 -15.80
CA PHE A 322 15.09 5.69 -14.63
C PHE A 322 16.43 6.31 -14.22
N SER A 323 17.32 6.65 -15.16
CA SER A 323 18.56 7.37 -14.87
C SER A 323 18.26 8.70 -14.17
N TRP A 324 17.27 9.44 -14.67
CA TRP A 324 16.82 10.67 -14.02
C TRP A 324 16.28 10.43 -12.60
N ALA A 325 15.45 9.40 -12.40
CA ALA A 325 14.90 9.06 -11.09
C ALA A 325 16.00 8.75 -10.06
N VAL A 326 16.98 7.93 -10.45
CA VAL A 326 18.11 7.55 -9.59
C VAL A 326 18.98 8.77 -9.26
N LYS A 327 19.27 9.63 -10.24
CA LYS A 327 19.99 10.90 -10.02
C LYS A 327 19.24 11.87 -9.11
N ALA A 328 17.93 12.00 -9.28
CA ALA A 328 17.10 12.84 -8.41
C ALA A 328 17.11 12.32 -6.97
N PHE A 329 16.95 11.00 -6.79
CA PHE A 329 17.03 10.37 -5.48
C PHE A 329 18.38 10.62 -4.80
N LEU A 330 19.50 10.42 -5.51
CA LEU A 330 20.84 10.70 -4.96
C LEU A 330 21.01 12.16 -4.54
N ARG A 331 20.51 13.11 -5.33
CA ARG A 331 20.54 14.54 -4.95
C ARG A 331 19.68 14.82 -3.71
N PHE A 332 18.54 14.16 -3.56
CA PHE A 332 17.75 14.23 -2.34
C PHE A 332 18.48 13.66 -1.12
N MET A 333 19.32 12.65 -1.32
CA MET A 333 20.08 11.99 -0.26
C MET A 333 21.51 12.51 -0.09
N ASN A 334 21.77 13.76 -0.48
CA ASN A 334 23.07 14.44 -0.37
C ASN A 334 24.23 13.65 -1.05
N GLY A 335 23.94 12.97 -2.15
CA GLY A 335 24.90 12.17 -2.91
C GLY A 335 25.25 10.81 -2.30
N ARG A 336 24.63 10.41 -1.17
CA ARG A 336 24.88 9.11 -0.55
C ARG A 336 24.09 7.99 -1.23
N ALA A 337 24.79 7.16 -2.01
CA ALA A 337 24.23 5.93 -2.55
C ALA A 337 24.08 4.84 -1.46
N PRO A 338 23.07 3.95 -1.54
CA PRO A 338 22.95 2.83 -0.63
C PRO A 338 24.06 1.80 -0.88
N GLN A 339 24.36 0.94 0.09
CA GLN A 339 25.27 -0.19 -0.12
C GLN A 339 24.62 -1.24 -1.02
N THR A 340 23.32 -1.49 -0.83
CA THR A 340 22.53 -2.42 -1.63
C THR A 340 21.20 -1.81 -2.02
N ILE A 341 20.80 -1.98 -3.28
CA ILE A 341 19.47 -1.62 -3.78
C ILE A 341 18.75 -2.84 -4.33
N LEU A 342 17.51 -3.04 -3.91
CA LEU A 342 16.61 -4.07 -4.42
C LEU A 342 15.59 -3.43 -5.35
N THR A 343 15.42 -3.95 -6.56
CA THR A 343 14.42 -3.44 -7.52
C THR A 343 13.51 -4.54 -8.03
N ASP A 344 12.46 -4.18 -8.78
CA ASP A 344 11.81 -5.15 -9.66
C ASP A 344 12.73 -5.59 -10.82
N GLN A 345 12.25 -6.62 -11.54
CA GLN A 345 12.92 -7.13 -12.73
C GLN A 345 12.61 -6.23 -13.96
N ASN A 346 13.28 -5.09 -14.03
CA ASN A 346 13.27 -4.17 -15.18
C ASN A 346 14.71 -3.94 -15.69
N MET A 347 14.96 -4.18 -16.97
CA MET A 347 16.30 -4.09 -17.57
C MET A 347 16.79 -2.65 -17.69
N CYS A 348 15.91 -1.71 -18.04
CA CYS A 348 16.23 -0.28 -18.08
C CYS A 348 16.61 0.24 -16.69
N LEU A 349 15.89 -0.23 -15.66
CA LEU A 349 16.20 0.14 -14.27
C LEU A 349 17.53 -0.46 -13.80
N LYS A 350 17.81 -1.73 -14.12
CA LYS A 350 19.13 -2.36 -13.87
C LYS A 350 20.27 -1.54 -14.47
N GLU A 351 20.13 -1.13 -15.73
CA GLU A 351 21.14 -0.33 -16.43
C GLU A 351 21.29 1.07 -15.81
N ALA A 352 20.18 1.72 -15.44
CA ALA A 352 20.22 3.01 -14.75
C ALA A 352 20.94 2.92 -13.40
N VAL A 353 20.66 1.90 -12.58
CA VAL A 353 21.36 1.68 -11.30
C VAL A 353 22.85 1.47 -11.53
N THR A 354 23.22 0.67 -12.54
CA THR A 354 24.63 0.41 -12.87
C THR A 354 25.37 1.69 -13.28
N MET A 355 24.70 2.58 -14.01
CA MET A 355 25.27 3.84 -14.49
C MET A 355 25.41 4.89 -13.39
N GLU A 356 24.38 5.06 -12.55
CA GLU A 356 24.30 6.16 -11.60
C GLU A 356 24.76 5.79 -10.18
N MET A 357 24.81 4.50 -9.84
CA MET A 357 25.25 3.97 -8.53
C MET A 357 26.25 2.82 -8.71
N PRO A 358 27.44 3.04 -9.31
CA PRO A 358 28.35 1.95 -9.71
C PRO A 358 28.94 1.16 -8.53
N THR A 359 28.99 1.75 -7.33
CA THR A 359 29.47 1.08 -6.11
C THR A 359 28.37 0.35 -5.34
N THR A 360 27.11 0.54 -5.70
CA THR A 360 25.97 -0.08 -5.03
C THR A 360 25.74 -1.48 -5.56
N LYS A 361 25.57 -2.45 -4.67
CA LYS A 361 25.13 -3.78 -5.08
C LYS A 361 23.68 -3.74 -5.54
N HIS A 362 23.45 -4.01 -6.81
CA HIS A 362 22.10 -4.23 -7.33
C HIS A 362 21.65 -5.68 -7.05
N ALA A 363 20.42 -5.81 -6.55
CA ALA A 363 19.70 -7.05 -6.40
C ALA A 363 18.26 -6.90 -6.92
N LEU A 364 17.66 -8.01 -7.33
CA LEU A 364 16.24 -8.08 -7.67
C LEU A 364 15.46 -8.57 -6.45
N CYS A 365 14.35 -7.89 -6.17
CA CYS A 365 13.51 -8.22 -5.04
C CYS A 365 12.80 -9.57 -5.27
N MET A 366 13.08 -10.54 -4.40
CA MET A 366 12.54 -11.90 -4.53
C MET A 366 11.02 -11.94 -4.47
N TRP A 367 10.40 -11.09 -3.64
CA TRP A 367 8.93 -11.06 -3.56
C TRP A 367 8.30 -10.59 -4.88
N LEU A 368 8.96 -9.67 -5.61
CA LEU A 368 8.46 -9.12 -6.88
C LEU A 368 8.62 -10.14 -8.01
N ILE A 369 9.68 -10.96 -7.93
CA ILE A 369 9.87 -12.10 -8.83
C ILE A 369 8.79 -13.16 -8.59
N VAL A 370 8.61 -13.58 -7.33
CA VAL A 370 7.65 -14.63 -6.95
C VAL A 370 6.22 -14.23 -7.29
N ALA A 371 5.86 -12.95 -7.18
CA ALA A 371 4.53 -12.46 -7.56
C ALA A 371 4.16 -12.77 -9.02
N LYS A 372 5.15 -13.01 -9.90
CA LYS A 372 4.94 -13.38 -11.32
C LYS A 372 4.83 -14.89 -11.54
N PHE A 373 5.15 -15.73 -10.55
CA PHE A 373 5.17 -17.18 -10.72
C PHE A 373 3.82 -17.78 -11.12
N PRO A 374 2.67 -17.36 -10.56
CA PRO A 374 1.38 -17.91 -10.96
C PRO A 374 1.10 -17.71 -12.46
N SER A 375 1.42 -16.54 -13.02
CA SER A 375 1.19 -16.27 -14.44
C SER A 375 2.19 -16.99 -15.35
N TRP A 376 3.41 -17.24 -14.88
CA TRP A 376 4.46 -17.88 -15.68
C TRP A 376 4.40 -19.41 -15.66
N PHE A 377 4.01 -20.00 -14.53
CA PHE A 377 4.25 -21.42 -14.27
C PHE A 377 3.01 -22.22 -13.91
N ASN A 378 1.89 -21.60 -13.52
CA ASN A 378 0.70 -22.36 -13.10
C ASN A 378 0.15 -23.22 -14.25
N ALA A 379 -0.02 -22.65 -15.44
CA ALA A 379 -0.47 -23.40 -16.62
C ALA A 379 0.54 -24.44 -17.11
N VAL A 380 1.83 -24.22 -16.90
CA VAL A 380 2.91 -25.11 -17.37
C VAL A 380 3.11 -26.30 -16.43
N LEU A 381 3.01 -26.08 -15.11
CA LEU A 381 3.31 -27.07 -14.09
C LEU A 381 2.08 -27.77 -13.51
N GLY A 382 0.89 -27.16 -13.60
CA GLY A 382 -0.34 -27.70 -13.05
C GLY A 382 -0.20 -28.09 -11.57
N GLU A 383 -0.57 -29.33 -11.25
CA GLU A 383 -0.50 -29.90 -9.89
C GLU A 383 0.91 -29.88 -9.29
N ARG A 384 1.95 -29.92 -10.13
CA ARG A 384 3.36 -29.90 -9.70
C ARG A 384 3.89 -28.51 -9.35
N TYR A 385 3.07 -27.46 -9.48
CA TYR A 385 3.48 -26.08 -9.20
C TYR A 385 4.00 -25.89 -7.78
N ASN A 386 3.32 -26.46 -6.78
CA ASN A 386 3.71 -26.31 -5.38
C ASN A 386 5.02 -27.03 -5.05
N GLU A 387 5.24 -28.21 -5.64
CA GLU A 387 6.50 -28.95 -5.52
C GLU A 387 7.67 -28.17 -6.12
N TRP A 388 7.48 -27.63 -7.34
CA TRP A 388 8.47 -26.77 -7.98
C TRP A 388 8.75 -25.50 -7.18
N LYS A 389 7.71 -24.85 -6.66
CA LYS A 389 7.86 -23.62 -5.85
C LYS A 389 8.67 -23.90 -4.59
N ALA A 390 8.43 -25.04 -3.93
CA ALA A 390 9.20 -25.47 -2.77
C ALA A 390 10.68 -25.69 -3.13
N GLU A 391 10.94 -26.38 -4.24
CA GLU A 391 12.29 -26.63 -4.75
C GLU A 391 13.00 -25.34 -5.15
N PHE A 392 12.31 -24.41 -5.80
CA PHE A 392 12.82 -23.08 -6.12
C PHE A 392 13.25 -22.33 -4.86
N TYR A 393 12.44 -22.32 -3.79
CA TYR A 393 12.81 -21.66 -2.54
C TYR A 393 13.96 -22.35 -1.82
N ARG A 394 14.04 -23.68 -1.90
CA ARG A 394 15.19 -24.45 -1.40
C ARG A 394 16.47 -23.97 -2.09
N LEU A 395 16.46 -23.89 -3.43
CA LEU A 395 17.58 -23.40 -4.22
C LEU A 395 17.91 -21.94 -3.95
N TYR A 396 16.90 -21.05 -3.95
CA TYR A 396 17.07 -19.63 -3.64
C TYR A 396 17.83 -19.42 -2.32
N ASN A 397 17.57 -20.24 -1.31
CA ASN A 397 18.17 -20.15 0.02
C ASN A 397 19.49 -20.91 0.19
N MET A 398 20.01 -21.55 -0.87
CA MET A 398 21.31 -22.23 -0.82
C MET A 398 22.41 -21.29 -0.34
N GLU A 399 23.47 -21.88 0.20
CA GLU A 399 24.66 -21.13 0.61
C GLU A 399 25.77 -21.23 -0.42
N SER A 400 25.94 -22.41 -1.03
CA SER A 400 26.97 -22.65 -2.05
C SER A 400 26.45 -22.35 -3.45
N ILE A 401 27.28 -21.61 -4.22
CA ILE A 401 27.03 -21.37 -5.65
C ILE A 401 27.01 -22.70 -6.42
N ASN A 402 27.93 -23.62 -6.11
CA ASN A 402 28.03 -24.90 -6.82
C ASN A 402 26.81 -25.79 -6.56
N GLU A 403 26.35 -25.86 -5.30
CA GLU A 403 25.14 -26.62 -4.95
C GLU A 403 23.89 -26.01 -5.59
N PHE A 404 23.82 -24.67 -5.64
CA PHE A 404 22.76 -23.98 -6.36
C PHE A 404 22.77 -24.30 -7.85
N GLU A 405 23.91 -24.23 -8.53
CA GLU A 405 23.97 -24.46 -9.98
C GLU A 405 23.67 -25.92 -10.36
N LEU A 406 24.13 -26.88 -9.55
CA LEU A 406 23.78 -28.29 -9.71
C LEU A 406 22.28 -28.51 -9.47
N GLY A 407 21.77 -28.07 -8.32
CA GLY A 407 20.37 -28.25 -7.96
C GLY A 407 19.41 -27.51 -8.91
N TRP A 408 19.82 -26.37 -9.47
CA TRP A 408 19.04 -25.67 -10.50
C TRP A 408 18.91 -26.52 -11.76
N ARG A 409 20.01 -27.14 -12.22
CA ARG A 409 19.98 -28.05 -13.38
C ARG A 409 19.04 -29.22 -13.13
N ASP A 410 19.13 -29.83 -11.95
CA ASP A 410 18.30 -30.97 -11.56
C ASP A 410 16.81 -30.60 -11.46
N MET A 411 16.49 -29.43 -10.91
CA MET A 411 15.13 -28.89 -10.90
C MET A 411 14.62 -28.68 -12.34
N VAL A 412 15.38 -28.04 -13.21
CA VAL A 412 14.96 -27.81 -14.60
C VAL A 412 14.72 -29.13 -15.35
N ASN A 413 15.58 -30.14 -15.16
CA ASN A 413 15.39 -31.50 -15.68
C ASN A 413 14.08 -32.12 -15.15
N SER A 414 13.91 -32.12 -13.83
CA SER A 414 12.82 -32.82 -13.14
C SER A 414 11.44 -32.26 -13.48
N PHE A 415 11.35 -30.96 -13.74
CA PHE A 415 10.11 -30.28 -14.11
C PHE A 415 9.97 -30.03 -15.62
N GLY A 416 10.93 -30.49 -16.45
CA GLY A 416 10.86 -30.39 -17.91
C GLY A 416 10.91 -28.96 -18.46
N LEU A 417 11.65 -28.05 -17.80
CA LEU A 417 11.59 -26.61 -18.05
C LEU A 417 12.66 -26.06 -19.01
N HIS A 418 13.35 -26.92 -19.77
CA HIS A 418 14.48 -26.55 -20.63
C HIS A 418 14.21 -25.40 -21.60
N ASN A 419 13.03 -25.40 -22.22
CA ASN A 419 12.65 -24.41 -23.23
C ASN A 419 11.83 -23.25 -22.62
N ASN A 420 11.67 -23.20 -21.29
CA ASN A 420 10.91 -22.14 -20.65
C ASN A 420 11.74 -20.85 -20.57
N ARG A 421 11.32 -19.82 -21.31
CA ARG A 421 11.99 -18.51 -21.37
C ARG A 421 12.14 -17.85 -19.99
N HIS A 422 11.16 -18.00 -19.10
CA HIS A 422 11.22 -17.40 -17.77
C HIS A 422 12.30 -18.05 -16.90
N ILE A 423 12.43 -19.38 -16.95
CA ILE A 423 13.51 -20.12 -16.27
C ILE A 423 14.88 -19.74 -16.83
N GLY A 424 15.02 -19.66 -18.16
CA GLY A 424 16.25 -19.20 -18.80
C GLY A 424 16.66 -17.80 -18.34
N ASN A 425 15.71 -16.86 -18.31
CA ASN A 425 15.93 -15.50 -17.83
C ASN A 425 16.28 -15.43 -16.34
N LEU A 426 15.61 -16.21 -15.48
CA LEU A 426 15.93 -16.29 -14.06
C LEU A 426 17.37 -16.80 -13.87
N PHE A 427 17.77 -17.86 -14.58
CA PHE A 427 19.13 -18.36 -14.47
C PHE A 427 20.19 -17.37 -14.98
N ALA A 428 19.90 -16.64 -16.06
CA ALA A 428 20.78 -15.60 -16.57
C ALA A 428 21.01 -14.46 -15.57
N LEU A 429 19.99 -14.13 -14.76
CA LEU A 429 20.03 -13.07 -13.75
C LEU A 429 20.31 -13.59 -12.32
N ARG A 430 20.70 -14.86 -12.15
CA ARG A 430 20.86 -15.52 -10.83
C ARG A 430 21.73 -14.76 -9.83
N SER A 431 22.77 -14.07 -10.30
CA SER A 431 23.67 -13.29 -9.47
C SER A 431 23.04 -12.03 -8.86
N LEU A 432 21.84 -11.65 -9.31
CA LEU A 432 21.07 -10.52 -8.79
C LEU A 432 19.96 -10.95 -7.83
N TRP A 433 19.55 -12.21 -7.78
CA TRP A 433 18.40 -12.62 -6.95
C TRP A 433 18.64 -13.82 -6.05
N ALA A 434 19.56 -14.72 -6.38
CA ALA A 434 19.78 -15.92 -5.58
C ALA A 434 20.70 -15.63 -4.38
N LEU A 435 20.34 -16.10 -3.17
CA LEU A 435 21.13 -15.81 -1.96
C LEU A 435 22.58 -16.30 -2.00
N PRO A 436 22.96 -17.42 -2.65
CA PRO A 436 24.38 -17.79 -2.79
C PRO A 436 25.27 -16.66 -3.33
N TYR A 437 24.72 -15.77 -4.16
CA TYR A 437 25.43 -14.65 -4.78
C TYR A 437 25.26 -13.32 -4.01
N LEU A 438 24.28 -13.24 -3.10
CA LEU A 438 23.92 -12.01 -2.39
C LEU A 438 24.34 -12.03 -0.92
N ARG A 439 24.62 -13.19 -0.34
CA ARG A 439 24.93 -13.37 1.09
C ARG A 439 26.11 -12.53 1.60
N SER A 440 27.07 -12.19 0.76
CA SER A 440 28.21 -11.33 1.13
C SER A 440 27.88 -9.83 1.16
N HIS A 441 26.65 -9.44 0.82
CA HIS A 441 26.21 -8.04 0.76
C HIS A 441 25.14 -7.79 1.79
N PHE A 442 25.12 -6.57 2.32
CA PHE A 442 24.19 -6.19 3.38
C PHE A 442 22.80 -5.83 2.83
N LEU A 443 21.76 -6.54 3.27
CA LEU A 443 20.37 -6.39 2.81
C LEU A 443 19.39 -6.00 3.92
N ALA A 444 19.87 -5.72 5.13
CA ALA A 444 19.05 -5.28 6.27
C ALA A 444 17.82 -6.15 6.59
N SER A 445 17.75 -7.43 6.20
CA SER A 445 16.54 -8.27 6.32
C SER A 445 15.39 -7.94 5.35
N LEU A 446 15.62 -7.13 4.31
CA LEU A 446 14.62 -6.79 3.28
C LEU A 446 14.09 -7.99 2.49
N THR A 447 14.82 -9.11 2.48
CA THR A 447 14.45 -10.35 1.79
C THR A 447 13.55 -11.28 2.62
N THR A 448 13.26 -10.94 3.88
CA THR A 448 12.47 -11.80 4.77
C THR A 448 10.97 -11.65 4.52
N THR A 449 10.23 -12.76 4.61
CA THR A 449 8.78 -12.81 4.32
C THR A 449 7.94 -11.87 5.20
N GLY A 450 8.34 -11.69 6.47
CA GLY A 450 7.65 -10.75 7.37
C GLY A 450 7.78 -9.30 6.91
N GLN A 451 9.01 -8.89 6.57
CA GLN A 451 9.30 -7.53 6.09
C GLN A 451 8.64 -7.26 4.75
N SER A 452 8.63 -8.26 3.88
CA SER A 452 7.87 -8.28 2.63
C SER A 452 6.40 -7.91 2.78
N LYS A 453 5.68 -8.58 3.69
CA LYS A 453 4.27 -8.30 3.95
C LYS A 453 4.08 -6.90 4.54
N SER A 454 4.95 -6.49 5.47
CA SER A 454 4.90 -5.17 6.12
C SER A 454 5.10 -4.04 5.11
N ILE A 455 6.12 -4.10 4.26
CA ILE A 455 6.40 -3.07 3.25
C ILE A 455 5.30 -3.04 2.20
N ASN A 456 4.82 -4.18 1.71
CA ASN A 456 3.72 -4.18 0.75
C ASN A 456 2.44 -3.58 1.36
N ALA A 457 2.09 -3.94 2.60
CA ALA A 457 0.96 -3.34 3.31
C ALA A 457 1.15 -1.81 3.47
N PHE A 458 2.35 -1.35 3.82
CA PHE A 458 2.70 0.05 3.90
C PHE A 458 2.49 0.76 2.55
N ILE A 459 2.98 0.18 1.45
CA ILE A 459 2.82 0.72 0.10
C ILE A 459 1.33 0.80 -0.31
N GLN A 460 0.55 -0.25 -0.02
CA GLN A 460 -0.88 -0.28 -0.35
C GLN A 460 -1.70 0.77 0.43
N ARG A 461 -1.28 1.20 1.63
CA ARG A 461 -2.01 2.22 2.41
C ARG A 461 -2.20 3.54 1.65
N PHE A 462 -1.21 3.97 0.87
CA PHE A 462 -1.28 5.22 0.10
C PHE A 462 -1.60 5.03 -1.39
N LEU A 463 -1.54 3.79 -1.92
CA LEU A 463 -2.03 3.48 -3.28
C LEU A 463 -3.53 3.17 -3.33
N SER A 464 -4.12 2.63 -2.26
CA SER A 464 -5.54 2.24 -2.20
C SER A 464 -6.50 3.42 -2.05
N ALA A 465 -6.00 4.58 -1.65
CA ALA A 465 -6.74 5.82 -1.67
C ALA A 465 -7.07 6.14 -3.14
N GLN A 466 -8.36 6.05 -3.49
CA GLN A 466 -8.89 6.33 -4.83
C GLN A 466 -8.84 7.82 -5.21
N THR A 467 -7.72 8.47 -4.92
CA THR A 467 -7.60 9.90 -4.68
C THR A 467 -6.75 10.56 -5.75
N ARG A 468 -6.98 11.86 -5.97
CA ARG A 468 -6.21 12.68 -6.91
C ARG A 468 -4.74 12.70 -6.50
N LEU A 469 -3.83 12.98 -7.43
CA LEU A 469 -2.39 12.93 -7.13
C LEU A 469 -1.93 13.94 -6.05
N ALA A 470 -2.58 15.09 -5.94
CA ALA A 470 -2.35 16.01 -4.80
C ALA A 470 -2.62 15.32 -3.44
N GLN A 471 -3.63 14.46 -3.40
CA GLN A 471 -3.95 13.67 -2.21
C GLN A 471 -2.96 12.51 -2.03
N PHE A 472 -2.32 11.99 -3.09
CA PHE A 472 -1.25 11.01 -2.95
C PHE A 472 -0.05 11.60 -2.20
N ILE A 473 0.35 12.85 -2.50
CA ILE A 473 1.39 13.54 -1.73
C ILE A 473 0.95 13.79 -0.28
N GLU A 474 -0.31 14.16 -0.04
CA GLU A 474 -0.81 14.31 1.33
C GLU A 474 -0.87 12.98 2.09
N GLN A 475 -1.32 11.89 1.45
CA GLN A 475 -1.37 10.56 2.06
C GLN A 475 0.02 9.99 2.31
N ALA A 476 0.97 10.21 1.39
CA ALA A 476 2.38 9.91 1.62
C ALA A 476 2.92 10.76 2.78
N ALA A 477 2.54 12.04 2.87
CA ALA A 477 2.93 12.89 4.01
C ALA A 477 2.36 12.35 5.33
N VAL A 478 1.09 11.92 5.37
CA VAL A 478 0.46 11.32 6.56
C VAL A 478 1.13 10.00 6.94
N ALA A 479 1.45 9.14 5.96
CA ALA A 479 2.14 7.87 6.20
C ALA A 479 3.61 8.06 6.65
N VAL A 480 4.23 9.16 6.21
CA VAL A 480 5.59 9.59 6.60
C VAL A 480 5.57 10.33 7.94
N ASP A 481 4.45 10.95 8.30
CA ASP A 481 4.33 11.75 9.50
C ASP A 481 4.59 10.85 10.70
N PHE A 482 5.65 11.19 11.43
CA PHE A 482 6.25 10.42 12.52
C PHE A 482 5.24 10.08 13.64
N LYS A 483 4.09 10.75 13.66
CA LYS A 483 3.02 10.62 14.64
C LYS A 483 2.31 9.26 14.59
N ASP A 484 2.16 8.63 13.42
CA ASP A 484 1.60 7.27 13.34
C ASP A 484 2.57 6.21 13.86
N GLN A 485 3.88 6.47 13.83
CA GLN A 485 4.89 5.60 14.44
C GLN A 485 5.02 5.81 15.95
N ALA A 486 4.49 6.87 16.54
CA ALA A 486 4.59 7.10 17.98
C ALA A 486 3.84 6.02 18.78
N GLY A 487 2.69 5.53 18.29
CA GLY A 487 1.94 4.44 18.91
C GLY A 487 2.67 3.09 18.83
N GLU A 488 3.26 2.77 17.67
CA GLU A 488 4.06 1.56 17.47
C GLU A 488 5.40 1.63 18.21
N GLN A 489 6.06 2.79 18.24
CA GLN A 489 7.24 3.05 19.06
C GLN A 489 6.91 2.97 20.55
N GLN A 490 5.74 3.44 21.00
CA GLN A 490 5.28 3.28 22.39
C GLN A 490 4.99 1.80 22.71
N THR A 491 4.34 1.05 21.82
CA THR A 491 4.15 -0.40 21.98
C THR A 491 5.50 -1.13 22.00
N MET A 492 6.45 -0.73 21.15
CA MET A 492 7.80 -1.29 21.18
C MET A 492 8.60 -0.86 22.41
N GLN A 493 8.36 0.35 22.95
CA GLN A 493 8.92 0.78 24.23
C GLN A 493 8.32 0.03 25.40
N GLN A 494 7.03 -0.32 25.36
CA GLN A 494 6.43 -1.24 26.34
C GLN A 494 7.03 -2.65 26.20
N ASN A 495 7.30 -3.12 24.97
CA ASN A 495 8.01 -4.39 24.76
C ASN A 495 9.45 -4.37 25.29
N LEU A 496 10.11 -3.21 25.40
CA LEU A 496 11.42 -3.09 26.07
C LEU A 496 11.34 -3.46 27.56
N GLN A 497 10.19 -3.23 28.21
CA GLN A 497 9.98 -3.58 29.62
C GLN A 497 9.72 -5.09 29.80
N ASN A 498 9.36 -5.81 28.72
CA ASN A 498 9.01 -7.23 28.73
C ASN A 498 10.03 -8.12 27.99
N ILE A 499 11.31 -7.70 27.91
CA ILE A 499 12.34 -8.52 27.28
C ILE A 499 12.57 -9.79 28.12
N CYS A 500 12.13 -10.93 27.58
CA CYS A 500 12.36 -12.24 28.17
C CYS A 500 13.64 -12.86 27.61
N LEU A 501 14.61 -13.14 28.48
CA LEU A 501 15.83 -13.87 28.14
C LEU A 501 15.54 -15.37 28.08
N LYS A 502 16.02 -16.07 27.05
CA LYS A 502 15.72 -17.48 26.77
C LYS A 502 16.85 -18.44 27.13
N THR A 503 18.09 -17.97 27.15
CA THR A 503 19.27 -18.84 27.34
C THR A 503 20.00 -18.57 28.65
N GLY A 504 19.79 -17.41 29.26
CA GLY A 504 20.51 -16.98 30.47
C GLY A 504 21.99 -16.67 30.23
N ALA A 505 22.44 -16.68 28.96
CA ALA A 505 23.83 -16.41 28.62
C ALA A 505 24.17 -14.91 28.85
N PRO A 506 25.34 -14.57 29.42
CA PRO A 506 25.73 -13.17 29.63
C PRO A 506 25.71 -12.31 28.35
N MET A 507 26.07 -12.91 27.21
CA MET A 507 26.03 -12.23 25.91
C MET A 507 24.61 -11.88 25.46
N GLU A 508 23.61 -12.65 25.90
CA GLU A 508 22.19 -12.37 25.67
C GLU A 508 21.78 -11.10 26.40
N THR A 509 22.14 -11.00 27.69
CA THR A 509 21.90 -9.81 28.52
C THR A 509 22.60 -8.58 27.95
N HIS A 510 23.85 -8.71 27.49
CA HIS A 510 24.58 -7.63 26.83
C HIS A 510 23.88 -7.18 25.54
N ALA A 511 23.46 -8.12 24.69
CA ALA A 511 22.72 -7.77 23.47
C ALA A 511 21.39 -7.07 23.79
N ALA A 512 20.69 -7.54 24.83
CA ALA A 512 19.43 -6.98 25.28
C ALA A 512 19.55 -5.56 25.84
N SER A 513 20.73 -5.10 26.27
CA SER A 513 20.92 -3.71 26.72
C SER A 513 21.22 -2.76 25.56
N VAL A 514 21.86 -3.25 24.49
CA VAL A 514 22.33 -2.44 23.36
C VAL A 514 21.34 -2.39 22.19
N LEU A 515 20.76 -3.53 21.83
CA LEU A 515 19.96 -3.68 20.61
C LEU A 515 18.49 -3.29 20.81
N THR A 516 17.85 -2.80 19.75
CA THR A 516 16.38 -2.65 19.71
C THR A 516 15.69 -4.02 19.87
N PRO A 517 14.40 -4.07 20.28
CA PRO A 517 13.67 -5.33 20.39
C PRO A 517 13.70 -6.17 19.12
N PHE A 518 13.61 -5.53 17.95
CA PHE A 518 13.67 -6.19 16.66
C PHE A 518 15.01 -6.90 16.43
N ALA A 519 16.13 -6.19 16.54
CA ALA A 519 17.45 -6.75 16.32
C ALA A 519 17.82 -7.77 17.41
N PHE A 520 17.45 -7.49 18.66
CA PHE A 520 17.63 -8.42 19.78
C PHE A 520 16.88 -9.73 19.54
N SER A 521 15.62 -9.69 19.13
CA SER A 521 14.83 -10.90 18.84
C SER A 521 15.50 -11.78 17.78
N LYS A 522 16.03 -11.17 16.72
CA LYS A 522 16.78 -11.89 15.67
C LYS A 522 18.07 -12.51 16.18
N LEU A 523 18.83 -11.79 17.00
CA LEU A 523 20.04 -12.33 17.59
C LEU A 523 19.73 -13.44 18.61
N GLN A 524 18.72 -13.26 19.45
CA GLN A 524 18.29 -14.23 20.46
C GLN A 524 17.86 -15.54 19.80
N GLU A 525 17.13 -15.47 18.68
CA GLU A 525 16.81 -16.64 17.85
C GLU A 525 18.09 -17.38 17.41
N GLN A 526 19.10 -16.67 16.91
CA GLN A 526 20.38 -17.27 16.55
C GLN A 526 21.11 -17.88 17.76
N LEU A 527 21.03 -17.23 18.92
CA LEU A 527 21.67 -17.71 20.14
C LEU A 527 21.03 -18.99 20.67
N VAL A 528 19.69 -19.06 20.69
CA VAL A 528 18.94 -20.27 21.04
C VAL A 528 19.32 -21.42 20.11
N PHE A 529 19.41 -21.16 18.80
CA PHE A 529 19.80 -22.19 17.85
C PHE A 529 21.27 -22.62 17.97
N ALA A 530 22.16 -21.77 18.49
CA ALA A 530 23.58 -22.10 18.65
C ALA A 530 23.82 -23.32 19.55
N ALA A 531 22.90 -23.60 20.49
CA ALA A 531 22.98 -24.76 21.38
C ALA A 531 22.91 -26.11 20.64
N HIS A 532 22.30 -26.16 19.45
CA HIS A 532 22.20 -27.36 18.63
C HIS A 532 23.48 -27.67 17.83
N TYR A 533 24.53 -26.85 17.97
CA TYR A 533 25.75 -26.97 17.18
C TYR A 533 26.96 -27.33 18.06
N ALA A 534 27.80 -28.24 17.58
CA ALA A 534 29.10 -28.55 18.17
C ALA A 534 30.20 -27.77 17.46
N SER A 535 31.22 -27.34 18.22
CA SER A 535 32.40 -26.65 17.71
C SER A 535 33.63 -27.56 17.78
N PHE A 536 34.30 -27.76 16.64
CA PHE A 536 35.52 -28.54 16.52
C PHE A 536 36.66 -27.60 16.14
N GLN A 537 37.74 -27.58 16.91
CA GLN A 537 38.89 -26.73 16.62
C GLN A 537 39.67 -27.29 15.41
N MET A 538 40.12 -26.40 14.53
CA MET A 538 40.95 -26.66 13.36
C MET A 538 42.19 -25.75 13.41
N GLU A 539 43.17 -25.99 12.53
CA GLU A 539 44.40 -25.17 12.42
C GLU A 539 44.08 -23.67 12.22
N ASP A 540 43.13 -23.35 11.33
CA ASP A 540 42.77 -21.97 10.98
C ASP A 540 41.40 -21.52 11.52
N GLY A 541 40.92 -22.09 12.64
CA GLY A 541 39.68 -21.66 13.30
C GLY A 541 38.82 -22.82 13.80
N PHE A 542 37.53 -22.81 13.48
CA PHE A 542 36.55 -23.77 14.00
C PHE A 542 35.66 -24.31 12.89
N LEU A 543 35.35 -25.60 12.95
CA LEU A 543 34.28 -26.24 12.19
C LEU A 543 33.06 -26.41 13.08
N ILE A 544 31.94 -25.85 12.67
CA ILE A 544 30.68 -25.87 13.41
C ILE A 544 29.69 -26.78 12.71
N ARG A 545 29.20 -27.81 13.40
CA ARG A 545 28.26 -28.79 12.83
C ARG A 545 27.00 -28.90 13.67
N HIS A 546 25.87 -29.08 13.00
CA HIS A 546 24.63 -29.40 13.68
C HIS A 546 24.73 -30.82 14.27
N HIS A 547 24.16 -31.05 15.45
CA HIS A 547 24.29 -32.33 16.14
C HIS A 547 23.70 -33.54 15.38
N THR A 548 22.79 -33.29 14.42
CA THR A 548 22.20 -34.35 13.56
C THR A 548 22.79 -34.45 12.16
N LYS A 549 23.66 -33.53 11.73
CA LYS A 549 24.18 -33.48 10.35
C LYS A 549 25.71 -33.52 10.37
N LEU A 550 26.28 -34.70 10.12
CA LEU A 550 27.73 -34.93 10.18
C LEU A 550 28.48 -34.40 8.94
N ASP A 551 27.83 -34.41 7.77
CA ASP A 551 28.46 -34.04 6.49
C ASP A 551 28.37 -32.54 6.17
N SER A 552 27.55 -31.78 6.90
CA SER A 552 27.39 -30.34 6.71
C SER A 552 27.99 -29.56 7.87
N GLY A 553 28.97 -28.69 7.60
CA GLY A 553 29.57 -27.82 8.60
C GLY A 553 29.79 -26.40 8.10
N ARG A 554 30.07 -25.49 9.03
CA ARG A 554 30.40 -24.09 8.77
C ARG A 554 31.75 -23.75 9.35
N LYS A 555 32.59 -23.07 8.57
CA LYS A 555 33.90 -22.63 9.03
C LYS A 555 33.73 -21.27 9.70
N VAL A 556 34.26 -21.15 10.91
CA VAL A 556 34.27 -19.91 11.68
C VAL A 556 35.71 -19.60 12.05
N TYR A 557 36.19 -18.44 11.64
CA TYR A 557 37.47 -17.89 12.07
C TYR A 557 37.22 -16.96 13.26
N TRP A 558 38.03 -17.09 14.31
CA TRP A 558 37.94 -16.27 15.51
C TRP A 558 39.32 -15.86 16.00
N ASN A 559 39.55 -14.55 16.07
CA ASN A 559 40.72 -13.96 16.70
C ASN A 559 40.27 -13.18 17.95
N SER A 560 40.56 -13.74 19.12
CA SER A 560 40.15 -13.17 20.41
C SER A 560 40.87 -11.85 20.74
N GLN A 561 42.14 -11.70 20.34
CA GLN A 561 42.92 -10.50 20.63
C GLN A 561 42.41 -9.28 19.86
N GLN A 562 42.00 -9.47 18.61
CA GLN A 562 41.46 -8.41 17.75
C GLN A 562 39.93 -8.32 17.82
N GLY A 563 39.27 -9.26 18.50
CA GLY A 563 37.82 -9.36 18.58
C GLY A 563 37.16 -9.60 17.21
N ILE A 564 37.83 -10.30 16.28
CA ILE A 564 37.36 -10.51 14.91
C ILE A 564 36.80 -11.93 14.77
N ILE A 565 35.51 -12.04 14.47
CA ILE A 565 34.84 -13.28 14.07
C ILE A 565 34.31 -13.20 12.64
N SER A 566 34.49 -14.27 11.86
CA SER A 566 33.89 -14.39 10.53
C SER A 566 33.40 -15.81 10.31
N CYS A 567 32.25 -15.95 9.66
CA CYS A 567 31.62 -17.24 9.41
C CYS A 567 31.35 -17.42 7.92
N SER A 568 31.61 -18.61 7.39
CA SER A 568 31.37 -18.95 5.98
C SER A 568 29.90 -18.87 5.56
N CYS A 569 28.95 -18.73 6.48
CA CYS A 569 27.53 -18.55 6.13
C CYS A 569 27.16 -17.08 5.81
N HIS A 570 28.07 -16.13 6.06
CA HIS A 570 27.93 -14.69 5.78
C HIS A 570 26.68 -14.01 6.37
N GLN A 571 26.09 -14.58 7.43
CA GLN A 571 24.85 -14.04 7.99
C GLN A 571 25.04 -12.62 8.55
N PHE A 572 26.21 -12.35 9.13
CA PHE A 572 26.49 -11.04 9.70
C PHE A 572 26.64 -9.98 8.61
N GLU A 573 27.34 -10.30 7.54
CA GLU A 573 27.48 -9.45 6.36
C GLU A 573 26.11 -9.22 5.69
N PHE A 574 25.26 -10.24 5.67
CA PHE A 574 23.93 -10.18 5.07
C PHE A 574 22.91 -9.36 5.86
N SER A 575 22.85 -9.52 7.19
CA SER A 575 21.80 -8.94 8.03
C SER A 575 22.30 -8.01 9.14
N GLY A 576 23.61 -7.95 9.39
CA GLY A 576 24.20 -7.23 10.53
C GLY A 576 23.97 -7.92 11.88
N ILE A 577 23.57 -9.20 11.88
CA ILE A 577 23.27 -9.99 13.09
C ILE A 577 24.15 -11.25 13.06
N LEU A 578 24.84 -11.55 14.16
CA LEU A 578 25.70 -12.73 14.27
C LEU A 578 24.89 -14.02 14.08
N CYS A 579 25.42 -14.96 13.30
CA CYS A 579 24.81 -16.28 13.15
C CYS A 579 25.02 -17.15 14.39
N ARG A 580 24.17 -18.18 14.50
CA ARG A 580 24.31 -19.28 15.47
C ARG A 580 25.70 -19.92 15.50
N HIS A 581 26.40 -20.01 14.35
CA HIS A 581 27.74 -20.59 14.28
C HIS A 581 28.79 -19.72 14.96
N ALA A 582 28.77 -18.42 14.69
CA ALA A 582 29.66 -17.45 15.31
C ALA A 582 29.37 -17.36 16.82
N LEU A 583 28.09 -17.30 17.21
CA LEU A 583 27.67 -17.29 18.60
C LEU A 583 28.11 -18.56 19.35
N ARG A 584 28.07 -19.73 18.71
CA ARG A 584 28.58 -20.97 19.31
C ARG A 584 30.08 -20.89 19.63
N VAL A 585 30.88 -20.35 18.71
CA VAL A 585 32.33 -20.15 18.95
C VAL A 585 32.58 -19.14 20.06
N LEU A 586 31.85 -18.02 20.09
CA LEU A 586 31.96 -17.03 21.16
C LEU A 586 31.62 -17.65 22.52
N SER A 587 30.53 -18.43 22.61
CA SER A 587 30.15 -19.12 23.84
C SER A 587 31.19 -20.14 24.28
N ALA A 588 31.74 -20.94 23.35
CA ALA A 588 32.79 -21.91 23.66
C ALA A 588 34.11 -21.24 24.08
N GLY A 589 34.39 -20.04 23.55
CA GLY A 589 35.54 -19.21 23.90
C GLY A 589 35.35 -18.33 25.14
N ASN A 590 34.33 -18.59 25.98
CA ASN A 590 34.00 -17.81 27.18
C ASN A 590 33.85 -16.29 26.92
N CYS A 591 33.33 -15.92 25.75
CA CYS A 591 33.06 -14.53 25.42
C CYS A 591 31.71 -14.12 26.02
N PHE A 592 31.73 -13.30 27.08
CA PHE A 592 30.51 -12.89 27.79
C PHE A 592 29.84 -11.64 27.19
N GLN A 593 30.53 -10.91 26.32
CA GLN A 593 30.03 -9.71 25.67
C GLN A 593 30.32 -9.77 24.16
N ILE A 594 29.29 -9.51 23.35
CA ILE A 594 29.44 -9.41 21.90
C ILE A 594 30.39 -8.26 21.55
N PRO A 595 31.43 -8.49 20.74
CA PRO A 595 32.34 -7.41 20.35
C PRO A 595 31.60 -6.29 19.62
N GLU A 596 31.95 -5.06 19.95
CA GLU A 596 31.26 -3.83 19.55
C GLU A 596 31.01 -3.69 18.03
N ARG A 597 31.96 -4.18 17.22
CA ARG A 597 31.87 -4.20 15.75
C ARG A 597 30.73 -5.07 15.20
N TYR A 598 30.23 -6.02 15.98
CA TYR A 598 29.10 -6.89 15.61
C TYR A 598 27.75 -6.38 16.16
N LEU A 599 27.74 -5.16 16.68
CA LEU A 599 26.56 -4.43 17.11
C LEU A 599 26.47 -3.14 16.27
N PRO A 600 26.08 -3.18 14.98
CA PRO A 600 26.12 -1.99 14.13
C PRO A 600 25.14 -0.92 14.63
N LEU A 601 25.51 0.36 14.49
CA LEU A 601 24.74 1.51 15.00
C LEU A 601 23.26 1.47 14.59
N ARG A 602 22.97 1.03 13.36
CA ARG A 602 21.62 0.90 12.81
C ARG A 602 20.70 -0.06 13.57
N TRP A 603 21.23 -0.94 14.42
CA TRP A 603 20.45 -1.92 15.19
C TRP A 603 20.40 -1.59 16.67
N ARG A 604 21.09 -0.52 17.08
CA ARG A 604 21.13 -0.09 18.47
C ARG A 604 19.92 0.73 18.82
N ARG A 605 19.63 0.74 20.12
CA ARG A 605 18.80 1.80 20.72
C ARG A 605 19.53 3.12 20.51
N VAL A 606 18.80 4.15 20.11
CA VAL A 606 19.35 5.50 20.07
C VAL A 606 19.62 5.90 21.51
N SER A 607 20.86 5.71 21.97
CA SER A 607 21.31 6.30 23.22
C SER A 607 21.45 7.79 22.95
N SER A 608 20.84 8.65 23.76
CA SER A 608 20.98 10.11 23.70
C SER A 608 22.39 10.58 24.11
N SER A 609 23.42 9.91 23.59
CA SER A 609 24.80 10.04 24.01
C SER A 609 25.73 9.80 22.81
N ALA A 610 25.50 10.53 21.72
CA ALA A 610 26.53 10.79 20.73
C ALA A 610 27.26 12.11 21.07
N THR A 611 27.69 12.25 22.32
CA THR A 611 28.68 13.27 22.72
C THR A 611 29.52 12.70 23.85
N LYS A 612 30.70 12.18 23.49
CA LYS A 612 31.72 11.79 24.45
C LYS A 612 32.24 13.04 25.16
N LEU A 613 32.12 13.10 26.48
CA LEU A 613 33.10 13.72 27.37
C LEU A 613 33.15 12.87 28.64
N GLN A 614 34.37 12.46 28.98
CA GLN A 614 34.68 11.60 30.11
C GLN A 614 34.31 12.29 31.42
N SER A 615 33.38 11.69 32.18
CA SER A 615 33.24 11.86 33.62
C SER A 615 32.42 10.71 34.20
N ASN A 616 32.72 10.33 35.45
CA ASN A 616 32.23 9.14 36.14
C ASN A 616 30.75 8.79 35.87
N PRO A 617 30.45 7.55 35.41
CA PRO A 617 29.11 7.18 34.92
C PRO A 617 28.02 7.17 36.00
N ASP A 618 28.32 6.79 37.24
CA ASP A 618 27.29 6.62 38.27
C ASP A 618 26.70 7.94 38.77
N HIS A 619 27.52 8.99 38.91
CA HIS A 619 27.03 10.27 39.45
C HIS A 619 26.33 11.14 38.40
N HIS A 620 26.63 10.95 37.12
CA HIS A 620 25.98 11.66 36.02
C HIS A 620 24.62 11.06 35.67
N ALA A 621 24.47 9.73 35.74
CA ALA A 621 23.21 9.06 35.47
C ALA A 621 22.12 9.49 36.47
N GLU A 622 22.44 9.54 37.77
CA GLU A 622 21.50 9.99 38.81
C GLU A 622 21.09 11.46 38.63
N LYS A 623 22.04 12.35 38.28
CA LYS A 623 21.74 13.77 38.03
C LYS A 623 20.87 13.97 36.78
N ILE A 624 21.09 13.17 35.73
CA ILE A 624 20.26 13.19 34.52
C ILE A 624 18.85 12.70 34.84
N GLN A 625 18.72 11.63 35.64
CA GLN A 625 17.42 11.10 36.05
C GLN A 625 16.65 12.09 36.94
N GLN A 626 17.33 12.77 37.87
CA GLN A 626 16.74 13.86 38.66
C GLN A 626 16.31 15.03 37.77
N PHE A 627 17.12 15.42 36.79
CA PHE A 627 16.77 16.48 35.85
C PHE A 627 15.56 16.11 34.98
N GLN A 628 15.50 14.88 34.46
CA GLN A 628 14.34 14.37 33.72
C GLN A 628 13.06 14.38 34.57
N SER A 629 13.16 13.99 35.85
CA SER A 629 12.05 14.07 36.79
C SER A 629 11.57 15.51 36.99
N LEU A 630 12.48 16.47 37.14
CA LEU A 630 12.14 17.89 37.32
C LEU A 630 11.48 18.48 36.06
N VAL A 631 11.95 18.12 34.87
CA VAL A 631 11.34 18.55 33.60
C VAL A 631 9.93 17.96 33.46
N SER A 632 9.74 16.69 33.85
CA SER A 632 8.41 16.08 33.85
C SER A 632 7.44 16.82 34.78
N ILE A 633 7.87 17.14 36.00
CA ILE A 633 7.06 17.91 36.96
C ILE A 633 6.74 19.31 36.41
N LEU A 634 7.73 19.99 35.83
CA LEU A 634 7.54 21.30 35.20
C LEU A 634 6.48 21.25 34.09
N VAL A 635 6.53 20.22 33.22
CA VAL A 635 5.51 20.04 32.17
C VAL A 635 4.13 19.79 32.77
N THR A 636 4.04 18.95 33.80
CA THR A 636 2.75 18.70 34.49
C THR A 636 2.18 19.98 35.09
N GLU A 637 2.99 20.81 35.76
CA GLU A 637 2.53 22.09 36.33
C GLU A 637 2.21 23.13 35.26
N ALA A 638 3.03 23.23 34.21
CA ALA A 638 2.84 24.16 33.10
C ALA A 638 1.52 23.93 32.36
N THR A 639 1.05 22.68 32.27
CA THR A 639 -0.21 22.35 31.58
C THR A 639 -1.48 22.70 32.37
N LYS A 640 -1.37 23.13 33.63
CA LYS A 640 -2.55 23.43 34.47
C LYS A 640 -3.23 24.76 34.12
N SER A 641 -2.50 25.74 33.57
CA SER A 641 -3.07 26.98 33.08
C SER A 641 -2.23 27.58 31.94
N LYS A 642 -2.85 28.46 31.16
CA LYS A 642 -2.14 29.19 30.10
C LYS A 642 -1.04 30.08 30.65
N GLU A 643 -1.26 30.76 31.78
CA GLU A 643 -0.23 31.62 32.39
C GLU A 643 0.98 30.80 32.88
N CYS A 644 0.74 29.61 33.45
CA CYS A 644 1.82 28.71 33.88
C CYS A 644 2.63 28.18 32.68
N LEU A 645 1.98 27.89 31.56
CA LEU A 645 2.64 27.46 30.33
C LEU A 645 3.50 28.58 29.72
N ASP A 646 2.98 29.79 29.64
CA ASP A 646 3.69 30.95 29.10
C ASP A 646 4.91 31.27 29.98
N LEU A 647 4.75 31.28 31.31
CA LEU A 647 5.84 31.50 32.27
C LEU A 647 6.90 30.40 32.21
N ALA A 648 6.51 29.13 32.14
CA ALA A 648 7.45 28.02 32.00
C ALA A 648 8.24 28.12 30.69
N THR A 649 7.58 28.49 29.59
CA THR A 649 8.21 28.63 28.28
C THR A 649 9.23 29.77 28.26
N GLU A 650 8.91 30.91 28.86
CA GLU A 650 9.83 32.05 28.98
C GLU A 650 11.06 31.69 29.82
N GLN A 651 10.86 31.10 31.00
CA GLN A 651 11.96 30.77 31.91
C GLN A 651 12.87 29.66 31.36
N VAL A 652 12.31 28.64 30.70
CA VAL A 652 13.10 27.60 30.02
C VAL A 652 13.91 28.20 28.86
N SER A 653 13.34 29.14 28.11
CA SER A 653 14.04 29.83 27.01
C SER A 653 15.22 30.68 27.50
N LEU A 654 15.05 31.40 28.62
CA LEU A 654 16.13 32.14 29.28
C LEU A 654 17.23 31.22 29.80
N LEU A 655 16.86 30.10 30.43
CA LEU A 655 17.81 29.11 30.94
C LEU A 655 18.62 28.48 29.80
N LEU A 656 17.96 28.09 28.70
CA LEU A 656 18.61 27.55 27.52
C LEU A 656 19.58 28.55 26.88
N SER A 657 19.24 29.84 26.88
CA SER A 657 20.13 30.89 26.37
C SER A 657 21.39 31.03 27.23
N ARG A 658 21.24 31.05 28.57
CA ARG A 658 22.38 31.08 29.51
C ARG A 658 23.28 29.86 29.39
N MET A 659 22.70 28.66 29.20
CA MET A 659 23.49 27.43 29.01
C MET A 659 24.31 27.47 27.71
N ARG A 660 23.73 28.01 26.63
CA ARG A 660 24.46 28.20 25.36
C ARG A 660 25.61 29.19 25.52
N GLU A 661 25.43 30.28 26.26
CA GLU A 661 26.48 31.26 26.54
C GLU A 661 27.63 30.67 27.39
N GLN A 662 27.34 29.87 28.41
CA GLN A 662 28.37 29.18 29.20
C GLN A 662 29.18 28.18 28.37
N THR A 663 28.56 27.54 27.39
CA THR A 663 29.25 26.60 26.48
C THR A 663 30.27 27.35 25.61
N ILE A 664 29.94 28.56 25.15
CA ILE A 664 30.83 29.41 24.33
C ILE A 664 32.00 29.95 25.15
N ALA A 665 31.77 30.40 26.41
CA ALA A 665 32.84 30.87 27.29
C ALA A 665 33.86 29.77 27.65
N SER A 666 33.40 28.51 27.79
CA SER A 666 34.29 27.36 28.07
C SER A 666 35.19 26.95 26.89
N LEU A 667 34.80 27.30 25.66
CA LEU A 667 35.59 27.02 24.44
C LEU A 667 36.69 28.06 24.22
N GLN A 668 36.46 29.33 24.58
CA GLN A 668 37.46 30.40 24.40
C GLN A 668 38.68 30.29 25.35
N VAL A 669 38.52 29.65 26.51
CA VAL A 669 39.62 29.44 27.48
C VAL A 669 40.59 28.33 27.02
N ARG A 670 40.17 27.43 26.12
CA ARG A 670 41.01 26.32 25.64
C ARG A 670 41.96 26.68 24.49
N ASP A 671 41.78 27.83 23.84
CA ASP A 671 42.57 28.23 22.66
C ASP A 671 43.82 29.08 23.00
N VAL A 672 44.07 29.37 24.29
CA VAL A 672 45.25 30.11 24.76
C VAL A 672 46.19 29.17 25.49
N GLY A 673 46.88 28.29 24.76
CA GLY A 673 47.88 27.43 25.40
C GLY A 673 48.53 26.36 24.53
N MET A 674 49.31 26.75 23.51
CA MET A 674 50.45 25.96 23.02
C MET A 674 51.41 26.89 22.23
N PRO A 675 52.68 27.06 22.65
CA PRO A 675 53.67 27.83 21.90
C PRO A 675 54.23 27.01 20.73
N ARG A 676 54.40 27.67 19.58
CA ARG A 676 55.04 27.12 18.37
C ARG A 676 56.55 26.95 18.61
N ASN A 677 57.03 25.71 18.63
CA ASN A 677 58.46 25.43 18.46
C ASN A 677 58.75 25.21 16.97
N LEU A 678 59.66 26.04 16.45
CA LEU A 678 60.32 25.92 15.16
C LEU A 678 61.56 25.03 15.31
N SER A 679 61.65 23.98 14.49
CA SER A 679 62.89 23.49 13.88
C SER A 679 62.53 22.61 12.69
#